data_AF-A0A2E8RCK9-F1
#
_entry.id   AF-A0A2E8RCK9-F1
#
_cell.length_a   1.000
_cell.length_b   1.000
_cell.length_c   1.000
_cell.angle_alpha   90.00
_cell.angle_beta   90.00
_cell.angle_gamma   90.00
#
_symmetry.space_group_name_H-M   'P 1'
#
loop_
_entity.id
_entity.type
_entity.pdbx_description
1 polymer ?
#
loop_
_entity_poly.entity_id
_entity_poly.type
_entity_poly.pdbx_seq_one_letter_code
_entity_poly.pdbx_strand_id
1 'polypeptide(L)'
;MDNQQKASAILAVGIMLIGINFLALAPFVAGQVEAGVQDVVADGYDGYDDDGNENYTADYDDEWLVSTSERVYFAYSLDNPDGVDAGEAHEFTKMGPFIYEVTTTREILDFDYDAGEITYSEYDSFEWCENCAWIDENGDSHNSVPGSTEITQVNILWNTQRIAGISTGIIYGEVFAKAGFANNMIATDLQNRAPSIWASEDISGMVDTFSLSLQATGMDEVNASILAPSGVLSGAYVSATGGGTTSDILNNTQTFFPYADSILYGAQDPSTGICIALTCDIGPMLVAGMGAPDGGVVTQTRAALYGYADAGDDMAAIDLAVYALAGNTFLAHGGGADLTQVTDLRQRLNEVSGVDITNPDVLNGVIFGTPDAEIPNGLLSVSDYSGIPLNGIALFLLGAQGDLFGTMTTYGIGLTQLLGLSDYAGEWIGMVGTPTEFEMILAGGQGTLNADDWWQISFGGEEPIAGGYIPIGLNRAEFEGTIDMDVAKVTEILYTSPYALTSDFASIFMYGELSGSTLPAEEGAETTDWNDAYVAGLYDISESDAAAVRSWVADFMFDQVIGALLGFQYGGSAYITQPVDNWLFGWRDIIVADVVYGEPDNMALGWVSLETNETYFGSDSVTTGDYDVYVASTEGDDMGQRLLQGYINSDGNGFCDFKLNSDGTMADADSSGMYPCEEGELYGFTEHLPWRAPHRETSTLGLLSAHVGNENTVVAGAVGGVADSDDPFRVNLVGYAMAESVPGDMETYKGIEMRAHTVNLDPSQNQIQAKLIGSASFVDVLPGALPVYFGSNVDIKVEPVTQVAMYGKSVSMFHLDLRGPGMLNPEMG
;
A
#
# COMPACT_ATOMS: atom_id res chain seq x y z
N MET A 1 -22.27 -4.27 3.69
CA MET A 1 -23.40 -3.73 2.90
C MET A 1 -23.63 -4.64 1.70
N ASP A 2 -24.80 -4.56 1.06
CA ASP A 2 -25.48 -5.62 0.29
C ASP A 2 -24.65 -6.40 -0.75
N ASN A 3 -24.91 -7.71 -0.83
CA ASN A 3 -24.30 -8.68 -1.73
C ASN A 3 -24.98 -8.64 -3.12
N GLN A 4 -24.18 -8.76 -4.18
CA GLN A 4 -24.55 -9.12 -5.56
C GLN A 4 -25.11 -8.02 -6.48
N GLN A 5 -24.20 -7.34 -7.17
CA GLN A 5 -24.35 -7.10 -8.60
C GLN A 5 -23.17 -7.75 -9.33
N LYS A 6 -23.44 -8.91 -9.95
CA LYS A 6 -22.47 -9.67 -10.75
C LYS A 6 -22.39 -9.05 -12.14
N ALA A 7 -21.33 -8.32 -12.42
CA ALA A 7 -20.93 -7.93 -13.76
C ALA A 7 -19.54 -8.51 -14.05
N SER A 8 -19.39 -9.24 -15.16
CA SER A 8 -18.08 -9.64 -15.69
C SER A 8 -17.74 -8.61 -16.77
N ALA A 9 -16.56 -7.98 -16.69
CA ALA A 9 -16.08 -7.08 -17.73
C ALA A 9 -15.16 -7.85 -18.69
N ILE A 10 -15.32 -7.58 -19.98
CA ILE A 10 -14.57 -8.24 -21.04
C ILE A 10 -13.52 -7.26 -21.54
N LEU A 11 -12.24 -7.62 -21.51
CA LEU A 11 -11.18 -6.97 -22.28
C LEU A 11 -10.88 -7.85 -23.51
N ALA A 12 -11.52 -7.56 -24.64
CA ALA A 12 -11.27 -8.28 -25.88
C ALA A 12 -9.97 -7.84 -26.56
N VAL A 13 -8.83 -8.41 -26.15
CA VAL A 13 -7.59 -8.32 -26.93
C VAL A 13 -7.68 -9.31 -28.10
N GLY A 14 -8.32 -8.88 -29.19
CA GLY A 14 -8.50 -9.67 -30.39
C GLY A 14 -7.20 -9.94 -31.14
N ILE A 15 -6.30 -10.78 -30.59
CA ILE A 15 -5.10 -11.25 -31.27
C ILE A 15 -5.52 -11.96 -32.56
N MET A 16 -5.44 -11.32 -33.72
CA MET A 16 -5.36 -12.06 -34.98
C MET A 16 -3.99 -12.74 -34.97
N LEU A 17 -3.91 -13.97 -34.45
CA LEU A 17 -2.69 -14.77 -34.55
C LEU A 17 -2.37 -14.87 -36.04
N ILE A 18 -1.32 -14.18 -36.46
CA ILE A 18 -0.54 -14.57 -37.62
C ILE A 18 0.75 -15.15 -37.03
N GLY A 19 0.75 -16.47 -36.83
CA GLY A 19 1.92 -17.29 -36.44
C GLY A 19 2.47 -17.02 -35.03
N ILE A 20 2.27 -17.91 -34.07
CA ILE A 20 3.36 -18.84 -33.69
C ILE A 20 4.09 -19.28 -34.95
N ASN A 21 5.25 -18.70 -35.27
CA ASN A 21 6.25 -19.11 -36.27
C ASN A 21 5.78 -19.97 -37.47
N PHE A 22 4.54 -19.79 -37.95
CA PHE A 22 4.03 -20.53 -39.09
C PHE A 22 4.76 -19.95 -40.27
N LEU A 23 5.81 -20.67 -40.67
CA LEU A 23 6.69 -20.38 -41.77
C LEU A 23 5.90 -19.65 -42.84
N ALA A 24 6.38 -18.48 -43.23
CA ALA A 24 5.90 -17.75 -44.39
C ALA A 24 6.29 -18.51 -45.67
N LEU A 25 5.89 -19.78 -45.83
CA LEU A 25 5.97 -20.49 -47.11
C LEU A 25 4.80 -20.06 -48.01
N ALA A 26 4.77 -18.79 -48.36
CA ALA A 26 3.79 -18.23 -49.30
C ALA A 26 4.22 -18.22 -50.78
N PRO A 27 5.48 -18.48 -51.22
CA PRO A 27 5.76 -18.63 -52.66
C PRO A 27 5.97 -20.07 -53.15
N PHE A 28 6.52 -20.97 -52.33
CA PHE A 28 7.05 -22.24 -52.85
C PHE A 28 5.98 -23.33 -53.06
N VAL A 29 4.95 -23.38 -52.20
CA VAL A 29 3.98 -24.49 -52.20
C VAL A 29 2.80 -24.26 -53.16
N ALA A 30 2.61 -23.04 -53.68
CA ALA A 30 1.50 -22.72 -54.58
C ALA A 30 1.58 -23.41 -55.97
N GLY A 31 2.67 -24.14 -56.28
CA GLY A 31 2.94 -24.67 -57.61
C GLY A 31 2.98 -26.19 -57.76
N GLN A 32 3.07 -26.99 -56.68
CA GLN A 32 3.34 -28.43 -56.81
C GLN A 32 2.50 -29.27 -55.85
N VAL A 33 1.46 -29.91 -56.38
CA VAL A 33 0.78 -31.05 -55.76
C VAL A 33 1.32 -32.31 -56.44
N GLU A 34 2.45 -32.84 -55.98
CA GLU A 34 2.97 -34.15 -56.39
C GLU A 34 3.99 -34.71 -55.37
N ALA A 35 4.19 -36.03 -55.32
CA ALA A 35 5.02 -36.73 -54.33
C ALA A 35 6.45 -36.14 -54.19
N GLY A 36 6.91 -35.94 -52.94
CA GLY A 36 8.22 -35.38 -52.61
C GLY A 36 8.18 -34.03 -51.87
N VAL A 37 7.00 -33.41 -51.69
CA VAL A 37 6.91 -32.13 -50.95
C VAL A 37 7.22 -32.30 -49.46
N GLN A 38 6.98 -33.47 -48.86
CA GLN A 38 7.43 -33.76 -47.50
C GLN A 38 8.95 -33.70 -47.38
N ASP A 39 9.67 -34.26 -48.36
CA ASP A 39 11.13 -34.17 -48.42
C ASP A 39 11.57 -32.71 -48.58
N VAL A 40 10.88 -31.91 -49.41
CA VAL A 40 11.17 -30.45 -49.57
C VAL A 40 10.89 -29.64 -48.30
N VAL A 41 9.89 -30.03 -47.50
CA VAL A 41 9.67 -29.40 -46.19
C VAL A 41 10.73 -29.83 -45.20
N ALA A 42 11.14 -31.10 -45.20
CA ALA A 42 12.22 -31.58 -44.34
C ALA A 42 13.57 -30.93 -44.67
N ASP A 43 13.92 -30.87 -45.97
CA ASP A 43 15.09 -30.17 -46.51
C ASP A 43 15.06 -28.66 -46.20
N GLY A 44 13.91 -28.09 -45.80
CA GLY A 44 13.75 -26.68 -45.46
C GLY A 44 13.88 -26.35 -43.98
N TYR A 45 14.23 -27.33 -43.14
CA TYR A 45 14.50 -27.14 -41.70
C TYR A 45 15.84 -27.74 -41.26
N ASP A 46 16.41 -28.66 -42.05
CA ASP A 46 17.55 -29.52 -41.69
C ASP A 46 18.89 -28.76 -41.57
N GLY A 47 18.93 -27.52 -42.06
CA GLY A 47 20.07 -26.62 -42.03
C GLY A 47 21.12 -26.90 -43.10
N TYR A 48 20.82 -27.71 -44.11
CA TYR A 48 21.75 -28.00 -45.20
C TYR A 48 21.46 -27.13 -46.43
N ASP A 49 22.51 -26.68 -47.13
CA ASP A 49 22.33 -26.05 -48.44
C ASP A 49 21.94 -27.08 -49.52
N ASP A 50 21.50 -26.60 -50.69
CA ASP A 50 21.17 -27.43 -51.88
C ASP A 50 22.30 -28.41 -52.30
N ASP A 51 23.55 -28.14 -51.90
CA ASP A 51 24.73 -28.95 -52.19
C ASP A 51 25.05 -29.97 -51.06
N GLY A 52 24.27 -29.98 -49.98
CA GLY A 52 24.38 -30.86 -48.81
C GLY A 52 25.47 -30.46 -47.81
N ASN A 53 25.88 -29.18 -47.79
CA ASN A 53 26.82 -28.66 -46.79
C ASN A 53 26.06 -28.04 -45.61
N GLU A 54 26.60 -28.19 -44.40
CA GLU A 54 26.09 -27.56 -43.17
C GLU A 54 26.06 -26.03 -43.34
N ASN A 55 24.88 -25.47 -43.55
CA ASN A 55 24.65 -24.05 -43.76
C ASN A 55 23.19 -23.67 -43.44
N TYR A 56 22.87 -23.56 -42.15
CA TYR A 56 21.53 -23.20 -41.68
C TYR A 56 20.96 -21.90 -42.28
N THR A 57 21.80 -20.99 -42.79
CA THR A 57 21.32 -19.75 -43.45
C THR A 57 20.57 -20.01 -44.76
N ALA A 58 20.61 -21.23 -45.29
CA ALA A 58 19.78 -21.66 -46.41
C ALA A 58 18.28 -21.74 -46.05
N ASP A 59 17.98 -22.17 -44.82
CA ASP A 59 16.62 -22.38 -44.31
C ASP A 59 16.13 -21.24 -43.41
N TYR A 60 17.05 -20.69 -42.62
CA TYR A 60 16.80 -19.62 -41.67
C TYR A 60 17.42 -18.31 -42.20
N ASP A 61 16.75 -17.74 -43.20
CA ASP A 61 17.20 -16.54 -43.91
C ASP A 61 16.84 -15.23 -43.17
N ASP A 62 17.14 -14.08 -43.79
CA ASP A 62 16.86 -12.76 -43.21
C ASP A 62 15.35 -12.54 -42.94
N GLU A 63 14.45 -13.18 -43.71
CA GLU A 63 13.00 -13.08 -43.50
C GLU A 63 12.52 -13.90 -42.29
N TRP A 64 13.20 -15.00 -41.97
CA TRP A 64 12.97 -15.74 -40.73
C TRP A 64 13.58 -15.02 -39.52
N LEU A 65 14.81 -14.51 -39.65
CA LEU A 65 15.50 -13.77 -38.59
C LEU A 65 14.73 -12.49 -38.22
N VAL A 66 14.10 -11.83 -39.18
CA VAL A 66 13.29 -10.63 -38.94
C VAL A 66 11.97 -10.74 -39.69
N SER A 67 10.90 -11.00 -38.94
CA SER A 67 9.56 -11.16 -39.49
C SER A 67 8.60 -10.10 -38.96
N THR A 68 7.81 -9.48 -39.83
CA THR A 68 6.80 -8.48 -39.45
C THR A 68 5.38 -8.98 -39.69
N SER A 69 4.48 -8.74 -38.72
CA SER A 69 3.05 -9.07 -38.80
C SER A 69 2.16 -7.97 -38.22
N GLU A 70 0.87 -7.95 -38.54
CA GLU A 70 -0.08 -6.99 -37.94
C GLU A 70 -0.80 -7.61 -36.73
N ARG A 71 -0.82 -6.90 -35.59
CA ARG A 71 -1.67 -7.22 -34.44
C ARG A 71 -2.74 -6.15 -34.27
N VAL A 72 -3.97 -6.59 -33.96
CA VAL A 72 -5.13 -5.72 -33.79
C VAL A 72 -5.65 -5.84 -32.36
N TYR A 73 -5.76 -4.72 -31.66
CA TYR A 73 -6.24 -4.68 -30.29
C TYR A 73 -7.59 -3.96 -30.21
N PHE A 74 -8.41 -4.41 -29.27
CA PHE A 74 -9.61 -3.70 -28.84
C PHE A 74 -9.61 -3.61 -27.31
N ALA A 75 -10.25 -2.57 -26.80
CA ALA A 75 -10.44 -2.39 -25.37
C ALA A 75 -11.89 -2.03 -25.07
N TYR A 76 -12.36 -2.30 -23.86
CA TYR A 76 -13.66 -1.83 -23.40
C TYR A 76 -13.42 -0.76 -22.34
N SER A 77 -13.57 0.51 -22.71
CA SER A 77 -13.39 1.62 -21.77
C SER A 77 -14.61 1.74 -20.86
N LEU A 78 -14.39 1.90 -19.57
CA LEU A 78 -15.41 2.19 -18.58
C LEU A 78 -15.86 3.66 -18.70
N ASP A 79 -17.15 3.88 -18.92
CA ASP A 79 -17.72 5.21 -19.16
C ASP A 79 -18.20 5.90 -17.87
N ASN A 80 -18.44 5.14 -16.80
CA ASN A 80 -19.05 5.63 -15.56
C ASN A 80 -18.30 5.25 -14.26
N PRO A 81 -16.97 5.45 -14.14
CA PRO A 81 -16.20 5.07 -12.95
C PRO A 81 -16.79 5.61 -11.63
N ASP A 82 -17.14 6.90 -11.57
CA ASP A 82 -17.75 7.52 -10.38
C ASP A 82 -19.12 6.90 -10.02
N GLY A 83 -19.89 6.50 -11.04
CA GLY A 83 -21.18 5.84 -10.84
C GLY A 83 -21.00 4.44 -10.25
N VAL A 84 -19.99 3.71 -10.72
CA VAL A 84 -19.65 2.38 -10.21
C VAL A 84 -19.20 2.44 -8.76
N ASP A 85 -18.38 3.42 -8.39
CA ASP A 85 -17.99 3.64 -6.98
C ASP A 85 -19.20 3.96 -6.09
N ALA A 86 -20.26 4.55 -6.67
CA ALA A 86 -21.54 4.78 -6.00
C ALA A 86 -22.50 3.56 -6.02
N GLY A 87 -22.07 2.42 -6.55
CA GLY A 87 -22.85 1.18 -6.64
C GLY A 87 -23.77 1.06 -7.86
N GLU A 88 -23.53 1.86 -8.91
CA GLU A 88 -24.17 1.67 -10.22
C GLU A 88 -23.52 0.53 -11.00
N ALA A 89 -24.23 0.03 -12.02
CA ALA A 89 -23.69 -1.01 -12.90
C ALA A 89 -22.61 -0.42 -13.83
N HIS A 90 -21.58 -1.22 -14.14
CA HIS A 90 -20.54 -0.82 -15.10
C HIS A 90 -21.11 -0.61 -16.51
N GLU A 91 -20.75 0.50 -17.13
CA GLU A 91 -21.07 0.83 -18.53
C GLU A 91 -19.78 0.86 -19.36
N PHE A 92 -19.72 0.05 -20.42
CA PHE A 92 -18.52 -0.10 -21.23
C PHE A 92 -18.74 0.28 -22.70
N THR A 93 -17.76 0.97 -23.29
CA THR A 93 -17.67 1.24 -24.72
C THR A 93 -16.48 0.51 -25.35
N LYS A 94 -16.75 -0.28 -26.40
CA LYS A 94 -15.69 -0.92 -27.19
C LYS A 94 -14.93 0.13 -28.00
N MET A 95 -13.61 0.16 -27.84
CA MET A 95 -12.66 1.03 -28.51
C MET A 95 -11.67 0.24 -29.36
N GLY A 96 -11.13 0.87 -30.41
CA GLY A 96 -10.28 0.27 -31.43
C GLY A 96 -10.92 0.30 -32.83
N PRO A 97 -10.33 -0.36 -33.83
CA PRO A 97 -9.13 -1.19 -33.74
C PRO A 97 -7.86 -0.35 -33.50
N PHE A 98 -6.98 -0.79 -32.59
CA PHE A 98 -5.61 -0.30 -32.49
C PHE A 98 -4.71 -1.28 -33.22
N ILE A 99 -4.08 -0.86 -34.31
CA ILE A 99 -3.31 -1.76 -35.19
C ILE A 99 -1.84 -1.44 -35.07
N TYR A 100 -1.03 -2.46 -34.79
CA TYR A 100 0.43 -2.37 -34.67
C TYR A 100 1.09 -3.34 -35.65
N GLU A 101 2.16 -2.89 -36.29
CA GLU A 101 3.13 -3.75 -36.94
C GLU A 101 4.07 -4.28 -35.86
N VAL A 102 4.15 -5.60 -35.74
CA VAL A 102 4.98 -6.31 -34.78
C VAL A 102 6.13 -6.93 -35.53
N THR A 103 7.34 -6.49 -35.22
CA THR A 103 8.58 -7.03 -35.78
C THR A 103 9.22 -7.94 -34.75
N THR A 104 9.18 -9.24 -35.03
CA THR A 104 9.87 -10.27 -34.26
C THR A 104 11.28 -10.42 -34.79
N THR A 105 12.26 -10.28 -33.91
CA THR A 105 13.68 -10.46 -34.22
C THR A 105 14.18 -11.73 -33.55
N ARG A 106 14.87 -12.56 -34.32
CA ARG A 106 15.46 -13.83 -33.87
C ARG A 106 16.96 -13.81 -34.10
N GLU A 107 17.69 -14.34 -33.12
CA GLU A 107 19.13 -14.59 -33.25
C GLU A 107 19.41 -16.07 -33.00
N ILE A 108 20.02 -16.73 -33.98
CA ILE A 108 20.45 -18.13 -33.83
C ILE A 108 21.69 -18.15 -32.94
N LEU A 109 21.57 -18.80 -31.79
CA LEU A 109 22.62 -18.93 -30.79
C LEU A 109 23.43 -20.21 -30.99
N ASP A 110 22.76 -21.29 -31.38
CA ASP A 110 23.39 -22.58 -31.68
C ASP A 110 22.56 -23.40 -32.67
N PHE A 111 23.23 -24.27 -33.45
CA PHE A 111 22.61 -25.23 -34.35
C PHE A 111 23.35 -26.57 -34.27
N ASP A 112 22.72 -27.55 -33.63
CA ASP A 112 23.28 -28.89 -33.43
C ASP A 112 22.75 -29.85 -34.51
N TYR A 113 23.55 -30.02 -35.56
CA TYR A 113 23.24 -30.93 -36.67
C TYR A 113 23.24 -32.42 -36.27
N ASP A 114 23.95 -32.80 -35.19
CA ASP A 114 24.00 -34.19 -34.73
C ASP A 114 22.77 -34.54 -33.88
N ALA A 115 22.26 -33.56 -33.11
CA ALA A 115 21.05 -33.69 -32.30
C ALA A 115 19.76 -33.36 -33.08
N GLY A 116 19.87 -32.61 -34.17
CA GLY A 116 18.71 -32.13 -34.92
C GLY A 116 17.99 -31.00 -34.18
N GLU A 117 18.74 -30.06 -33.61
CA GLU A 117 18.19 -29.00 -32.74
C GLU A 117 18.70 -27.61 -33.14
N ILE A 118 17.82 -26.61 -33.12
CA ILE A 118 18.16 -25.19 -33.24
C ILE A 118 17.86 -24.47 -31.93
N THR A 119 18.80 -23.64 -31.47
CA THR A 119 18.63 -22.74 -30.33
C THR A 119 18.67 -21.30 -30.79
N TYR A 120 17.62 -20.52 -30.50
CA TYR A 120 17.55 -19.12 -30.90
C TYR A 120 16.88 -18.25 -29.82
N SER A 121 17.33 -17.00 -29.69
CA SER A 121 16.62 -15.98 -28.90
C SER A 121 15.57 -15.28 -29.76
N GLU A 122 14.52 -14.77 -29.14
CA GLU A 122 13.41 -14.07 -29.79
C GLU A 122 12.95 -12.88 -28.96
N TYR A 123 12.74 -11.73 -29.60
CA TYR A 123 12.08 -10.58 -28.99
C TYR A 123 11.20 -9.84 -30.00
N ASP A 124 10.15 -9.19 -29.50
CA ASP A 124 9.19 -8.42 -30.31
C ASP A 124 9.39 -6.91 -30.13
N SER A 125 9.17 -6.17 -31.22
CA SER A 125 9.06 -4.71 -31.23
C SER A 125 7.77 -4.28 -31.91
N PHE A 126 7.10 -3.26 -31.37
CA PHE A 126 5.77 -2.85 -31.79
C PHE A 126 5.76 -1.41 -32.30
N GLU A 127 5.22 -1.19 -33.51
CA GLU A 127 5.04 0.13 -34.11
C GLU A 127 3.57 0.36 -34.48
N TRP A 128 2.99 1.48 -34.05
CA TRP A 128 1.60 1.80 -34.40
C TRP A 128 1.46 2.05 -35.90
N CYS A 129 0.57 1.30 -36.56
CA CYS A 129 0.31 1.44 -37.98
C CYS A 129 -0.84 2.43 -38.25
N GLU A 130 -0.50 3.71 -38.50
CA GLU A 130 -1.47 4.78 -38.80
C GLU A 130 -2.33 4.49 -40.05
N ASN A 131 -1.76 3.81 -41.04
CA ASN A 131 -2.39 3.60 -42.34
C ASN A 131 -3.06 2.22 -42.50
N CYS A 132 -3.02 1.38 -41.47
CA CYS A 132 -3.64 0.06 -41.49
C CYS A 132 -5.15 0.14 -41.26
N ALA A 133 -5.86 -0.88 -41.76
CA ALA A 133 -7.30 -1.04 -41.53
C ALA A 133 -7.64 -2.51 -41.26
N TRP A 134 -8.50 -2.72 -40.27
CA TRP A 134 -9.01 -4.03 -39.92
C TRP A 134 -10.39 -4.25 -40.57
N ILE A 135 -10.62 -5.46 -41.08
CA ILE A 135 -11.90 -5.84 -41.68
C ILE A 135 -12.68 -6.69 -40.68
N ASP A 136 -13.89 -6.27 -40.35
CA ASP A 136 -14.74 -7.00 -39.42
C ASP A 136 -15.45 -8.22 -40.07
N GLU A 137 -16.19 -8.98 -39.27
CA GLU A 137 -16.92 -10.17 -39.74
C GLU A 137 -18.00 -9.87 -40.79
N ASN A 138 -18.48 -8.63 -40.86
CA ASN A 138 -19.45 -8.18 -41.86
C ASN A 138 -18.77 -7.71 -43.16
N GLY A 139 -17.43 -7.64 -43.18
CA GLY A 139 -16.63 -7.15 -44.30
C GLY A 139 -16.45 -5.63 -44.31
N ASP A 140 -16.79 -4.93 -43.23
CA ASP A 140 -16.61 -3.49 -43.11
C ASP A 140 -15.18 -3.16 -42.66
N SER A 141 -14.59 -2.13 -43.28
CA SER A 141 -13.21 -1.68 -43.01
C SER A 141 -13.19 -0.60 -41.94
N HIS A 142 -12.34 -0.78 -40.92
CA HIS A 142 -12.16 0.12 -39.79
C HIS A 142 -10.69 0.56 -39.71
N ASN A 143 -10.42 1.87 -39.75
CA ASN A 143 -9.06 2.40 -39.70
C ASN A 143 -8.45 2.26 -38.30
N SER A 144 -7.12 2.10 -38.25
CA SER A 144 -6.37 2.11 -36.99
C SER A 144 -6.59 3.40 -36.20
N VAL A 145 -6.81 3.25 -34.90
CA VAL A 145 -6.90 4.34 -33.91
C VAL A 145 -5.53 4.53 -33.26
N PRO A 146 -5.08 5.76 -32.95
CA PRO A 146 -3.80 6.00 -32.29
C PRO A 146 -3.69 5.33 -30.92
N GLY A 147 -2.52 4.76 -30.61
CA GLY A 147 -2.19 4.19 -29.29
C GLY A 147 -2.19 5.21 -28.15
N SER A 148 -2.05 6.50 -28.47
CA SER A 148 -2.19 7.63 -27.54
C SER A 148 -3.63 7.89 -27.07
N THR A 149 -4.61 7.13 -27.57
CA THR A 149 -6.01 7.25 -27.16
C THR A 149 -6.15 6.76 -25.72
N GLU A 150 -6.67 7.62 -24.85
CA GLU A 150 -6.93 7.28 -23.46
C GLU A 150 -8.13 6.35 -23.35
N ILE A 151 -7.98 5.31 -22.53
CA ILE A 151 -9.06 4.42 -22.11
C ILE A 151 -9.08 4.35 -20.59
N THR A 152 -10.29 4.27 -20.03
CA THR A 152 -10.49 4.06 -18.59
C THR A 152 -10.73 2.59 -18.35
N GLN A 153 -9.94 1.96 -17.49
CA GLN A 153 -10.06 0.54 -17.17
C GLN A 153 -9.87 0.28 -15.69
N VAL A 154 -10.26 -0.92 -15.26
CA VAL A 154 -9.90 -1.43 -13.93
C VAL A 154 -8.39 -1.40 -13.78
N ASN A 155 -7.91 -0.81 -12.70
CA ASN A 155 -6.52 -0.90 -12.32
C ASN A 155 -6.24 -2.35 -11.87
N ILE A 156 -5.65 -3.14 -12.76
CA ILE A 156 -5.40 -4.58 -12.55
C ILE A 156 -4.49 -4.86 -11.35
N LEU A 157 -3.71 -3.87 -10.91
CA LEU A 157 -2.81 -3.99 -9.75
C LEU A 157 -3.48 -3.58 -8.45
N TRP A 158 -4.66 -2.94 -8.49
CA TRP A 158 -5.28 -2.29 -7.33
C TRP A 158 -5.45 -3.22 -6.13
N ASN A 159 -5.95 -4.44 -6.36
CA ASN A 159 -6.15 -5.40 -5.27
C ASN A 159 -4.82 -5.96 -4.76
N THR A 160 -3.87 -6.28 -5.65
CA THR A 160 -2.50 -6.67 -5.25
C THR A 160 -1.84 -5.58 -4.42
N GLN A 161 -1.94 -4.31 -4.82
CA GLN A 161 -1.42 -3.15 -4.09
C GLN A 161 -2.06 -3.01 -2.72
N ARG A 162 -3.38 -3.18 -2.62
CA ARG A 162 -4.08 -3.15 -1.33
C ARG A 162 -3.65 -4.29 -0.41
N ILE A 163 -3.47 -5.50 -0.93
CA ILE A 163 -3.03 -6.65 -0.14
C ILE A 163 -1.57 -6.45 0.31
N ALA A 164 -0.67 -6.07 -0.60
CA ALA A 164 0.72 -5.80 -0.28
C ALA A 164 0.88 -4.62 0.69
N GLY A 165 0.03 -3.60 0.55
CA GLY A 165 0.05 -2.38 1.36
C GLY A 165 -0.60 -2.49 2.73
N ILE A 166 -1.07 -3.66 3.16
CA ILE A 166 -1.82 -3.77 4.43
C ILE A 166 -0.98 -3.46 5.67
N SER A 167 0.25 -3.97 5.73
CA SER A 167 1.17 -3.68 6.82
C SER A 167 1.47 -2.17 6.89
N THR A 168 1.82 -1.58 5.74
CA THR A 168 2.04 -0.14 5.58
C THR A 168 0.80 0.67 5.97
N GLY A 169 -0.39 0.23 5.57
CA GLY A 169 -1.66 0.86 5.93
C GLY A 169 -1.93 0.86 7.43
N ILE A 170 -1.58 -0.22 8.14
CA ILE A 170 -1.69 -0.31 9.60
C ILE A 170 -0.73 0.68 10.28
N ILE A 171 0.52 0.75 9.81
CA ILE A 171 1.53 1.69 10.34
C ILE A 171 1.07 3.14 10.15
N TYR A 172 0.55 3.50 8.97
CA TYR A 172 -0.01 4.84 8.74
C TYR A 172 -1.26 5.08 9.58
N GLY A 173 -2.13 4.08 9.74
CA GLY A 173 -3.29 4.16 10.61
C GLY A 173 -2.93 4.53 12.05
N GLU A 174 -1.88 3.92 12.60
CA GLU A 174 -1.31 4.27 13.90
C GLU A 174 -0.79 5.73 13.92
N VAL A 175 -0.04 6.15 12.90
CA VAL A 175 0.46 7.53 12.80
C VAL A 175 -0.69 8.54 12.82
N PHE A 176 -1.75 8.31 12.03
CA PHE A 176 -2.91 9.20 12.01
C PHE A 176 -3.68 9.21 13.33
N ALA A 177 -3.76 8.07 14.03
CA ALA A 177 -4.36 7.98 15.36
C ALA A 177 -3.57 8.81 16.38
N LYS A 178 -2.25 8.62 16.43
CA LYS A 178 -1.34 9.38 17.30
C LYS A 178 -1.34 10.87 16.96
N ALA A 179 -1.54 11.24 15.69
CA ALA A 179 -1.71 12.64 15.30
C ALA A 179 -2.98 13.26 15.91
N GLY A 180 -4.05 12.48 16.10
CA GLY A 180 -5.25 12.91 16.82
C GLY A 180 -4.97 13.15 18.30
N PHE A 181 -4.20 12.26 18.93
CA PHE A 181 -3.69 12.48 20.29
C PHE A 181 -2.86 13.76 20.37
N ALA A 182 -1.87 13.93 19.48
CA ALA A 182 -1.02 15.11 19.42
C ALA A 182 -1.82 16.40 19.18
N ASN A 183 -2.86 16.36 18.35
CA ASN A 183 -3.77 17.49 18.13
C ASN A 183 -4.42 17.95 19.45
N ASN A 184 -4.96 17.02 20.22
CA ASN A 184 -5.55 17.31 21.54
C ASN A 184 -4.50 17.81 22.54
N MET A 185 -3.28 17.26 22.52
CA MET A 185 -2.20 17.70 23.40
C MET A 185 -1.74 19.13 23.07
N ILE A 186 -1.52 19.45 21.80
CA ILE A 186 -1.14 20.80 21.36
C ILE A 186 -2.27 21.80 21.65
N ALA A 187 -3.53 21.43 21.43
CA ALA A 187 -4.66 22.26 21.81
C ALA A 187 -4.66 22.54 23.32
N THR A 188 -4.40 21.52 24.15
CA THR A 188 -4.29 21.63 25.61
C THR A 188 -3.12 22.51 26.03
N ASP A 189 -1.96 22.40 25.37
CA ASP A 189 -0.79 23.21 25.63
C ASP A 189 -1.07 24.70 25.37
N LEU A 190 -1.64 25.02 24.22
CA LEU A 190 -1.97 26.40 23.85
C LEU A 190 -3.08 26.97 24.74
N GLN A 191 -4.10 26.17 25.06
CA GLN A 191 -5.27 26.63 25.81
C GLN A 191 -5.00 26.75 27.31
N ASN A 192 -4.20 25.83 27.86
CA ASN A 192 -4.05 25.66 29.29
C ASN A 192 -2.58 25.71 29.76
N ARG A 193 -1.63 25.02 29.11
CA ARG A 193 -0.24 24.99 29.62
C ARG A 193 0.42 26.37 29.55
N ALA A 194 0.33 27.08 28.43
CA ALA A 194 0.90 28.43 28.30
C ALA A 194 0.35 29.42 29.37
N PRO A 195 -0.98 29.58 29.55
CA PRO A 195 -1.52 30.39 30.65
C PRO A 195 -1.11 29.91 32.05
N SER A 196 -0.92 28.61 32.23
CA SER A 196 -0.53 28.05 33.52
C SER A 196 0.92 28.39 33.86
N ILE A 197 1.83 28.37 32.88
CA ILE A 197 3.20 28.84 33.03
C ILE A 197 3.21 30.32 33.42
N TRP A 198 2.53 31.19 32.68
CA TRP A 198 2.48 32.62 33.02
C TRP A 198 1.83 32.87 34.38
N ALA A 199 0.80 32.08 34.74
CA ALA A 199 0.18 32.18 36.06
C ALA A 199 1.13 31.75 37.18
N SER A 200 1.96 30.73 36.96
CA SER A 200 2.93 30.24 37.94
C SER A 200 4.05 31.27 38.16
N GLU A 201 4.52 31.89 37.08
CA GLU A 201 5.48 33.00 37.09
C GLU A 201 4.93 34.23 37.82
N ASP A 202 3.68 34.61 37.55
CA ASP A 202 3.01 35.72 38.24
C ASP A 202 2.84 35.43 39.74
N ILE A 203 2.45 34.21 40.11
CA ILE A 203 2.34 33.81 41.53
C ILE A 203 3.72 33.90 42.20
N SER A 204 4.78 33.44 41.55
CA SER A 204 6.15 33.60 42.06
C SER A 204 6.51 35.09 42.23
N GLY A 205 6.20 35.93 41.23
CA GLY A 205 6.42 37.37 41.28
C GLY A 205 5.60 38.08 42.36
N MET A 206 4.40 37.59 42.68
CA MET A 206 3.59 38.08 43.80
C MET A 206 4.27 37.81 45.14
N VAL A 207 4.91 36.65 45.32
CA VAL A 207 5.67 36.34 46.54
C VAL A 207 6.86 37.28 46.69
N ASP A 208 7.63 37.50 45.62
CA ASP A 208 8.77 38.41 45.63
C ASP A 208 8.34 39.85 45.95
N THR A 209 7.27 40.31 45.29
CA THR A 209 6.71 41.64 45.52
C THR A 209 6.21 41.81 46.96
N PHE A 210 5.57 40.79 47.51
CA PHE A 210 5.09 40.82 48.89
C PHE A 210 6.26 40.86 49.89
N SER A 211 7.31 40.07 49.66
CA SER A 211 8.54 40.11 50.46
C SER A 211 9.15 41.51 50.48
N LEU A 212 9.29 42.16 49.33
CA LEU A 212 9.78 43.54 49.23
C LEU A 212 8.88 44.53 49.99
N SER A 213 7.57 44.33 49.96
CA SER A 213 6.62 45.17 50.71
C SER A 213 6.81 45.05 52.23
N LEU A 214 7.06 43.84 52.74
CA LEU A 214 7.36 43.60 54.15
C LEU A 214 8.68 44.26 54.56
N GLN A 215 9.70 44.17 53.70
CA GLN A 215 10.99 44.84 53.93
C GLN A 215 10.84 46.36 54.01
N ALA A 216 9.99 46.95 53.15
CA ALA A 216 9.68 48.37 53.19
C ALA A 216 8.98 48.80 54.50
N THR A 217 8.33 47.87 55.21
CA THR A 217 7.76 48.12 56.54
C THR A 217 8.75 47.92 57.69
N GLY A 218 10.00 47.57 57.39
CA GLY A 218 11.09 47.43 58.37
C GLY A 218 11.40 46.00 58.79
N MET A 219 10.84 44.99 58.12
CA MET A 219 11.22 43.58 58.30
C MET A 219 12.58 43.32 57.62
N ASP A 220 13.43 42.47 58.19
CA ASP A 220 14.64 42.04 57.49
C ASP A 220 14.30 41.07 56.34
N GLU A 221 15.18 41.02 55.34
CA GLU A 221 14.99 40.27 54.10
C GLU A 221 14.68 38.78 54.31
N VAL A 222 15.34 38.13 55.28
CA VAL A 222 15.17 36.70 55.56
C VAL A 222 13.78 36.43 56.15
N ASN A 223 13.38 37.20 57.16
CA ASN A 223 12.05 37.03 57.74
C ASN A 223 10.93 37.42 56.75
N ALA A 224 11.18 38.41 55.89
CA ALA A 224 10.25 38.81 54.85
C ALA A 224 10.03 37.71 53.81
N SER A 225 11.10 37.07 53.32
CA SER A 225 10.97 35.97 52.35
C SER A 225 10.29 34.75 52.95
N ILE A 226 10.55 34.45 54.22
CA ILE A 226 9.90 33.34 54.94
C ILE A 226 8.40 33.58 55.12
N LEU A 227 7.98 34.81 55.41
CA LEU A 227 6.57 35.13 55.65
C LEU A 227 5.77 35.33 54.34
N ALA A 228 6.42 35.78 53.27
CA ALA A 228 5.75 36.20 52.04
C ALA A 228 4.83 35.14 51.40
N PRO A 229 5.21 33.86 51.29
CA PRO A 229 4.32 32.79 50.83
C PRO A 229 2.95 32.78 51.52
N SER A 230 2.95 32.86 52.85
CA SER A 230 1.72 32.87 53.66
C SER A 230 0.91 34.17 53.49
N GLY A 231 1.61 35.28 53.20
CA GLY A 231 1.00 36.57 52.88
C GLY A 231 0.24 36.56 51.57
N VAL A 232 0.78 35.92 50.53
CA VAL A 232 0.12 35.78 49.22
C VAL A 232 -1.13 34.91 49.34
N LEU A 233 -1.04 33.75 49.99
CA LEU A 233 -2.21 32.89 50.25
C LEU A 233 -3.28 33.61 51.08
N SER A 234 -2.85 34.33 52.12
CA SER A 234 -3.76 35.15 52.89
C SER A 234 -4.42 36.27 52.07
N GLY A 235 -3.67 36.89 51.16
CA GLY A 235 -4.20 37.90 50.24
C GLY A 235 -5.26 37.33 49.32
N ALA A 236 -5.01 36.15 48.76
CA ALA A 236 -5.97 35.43 47.92
C ALA A 236 -7.26 35.08 48.69
N TYR A 237 -7.15 34.60 49.93
CA TYR A 237 -8.29 34.33 50.80
C TYR A 237 -9.13 35.58 51.11
N VAL A 238 -8.47 36.68 51.49
CA VAL A 238 -9.15 37.95 51.79
C VAL A 238 -9.85 38.49 50.55
N SER A 239 -9.22 38.38 49.37
CA SER A 239 -9.85 38.73 48.09
C SER A 239 -11.10 37.90 47.82
N ALA A 240 -10.99 36.57 47.97
CA ALA A 240 -12.07 35.61 47.71
C ALA A 240 -13.28 35.79 48.67
N THR A 241 -13.06 36.33 49.87
CA THR A 241 -14.10 36.53 50.90
C THR A 241 -14.74 37.93 50.88
N GLY A 242 -14.49 38.71 49.82
CA GLY A 242 -15.13 40.02 49.61
C GLY A 242 -14.18 41.22 49.77
N GLY A 243 -12.88 40.98 49.82
CA GLY A 243 -11.83 42.00 49.95
C GLY A 243 -11.60 42.45 51.40
N GLY A 244 -10.47 43.14 51.63
CA GLY A 244 -10.08 43.58 52.96
C GLY A 244 -8.88 44.54 52.93
N THR A 245 -8.43 44.93 54.12
CA THR A 245 -7.27 45.81 54.33
C THR A 245 -5.97 45.03 54.41
N THR A 246 -4.83 45.71 54.29
CA THR A 246 -3.51 45.10 54.54
C THR A 246 -3.40 44.46 55.93
N SER A 247 -4.10 45.02 56.93
CA SER A 247 -4.16 44.41 58.27
C SER A 247 -4.90 43.08 58.27
N ASP A 248 -5.95 42.93 57.46
CA ASP A 248 -6.70 41.68 57.35
C ASP A 248 -5.85 40.57 56.70
N ILE A 249 -5.01 40.95 55.74
CA ILE A 249 -4.02 40.03 55.14
C ILE A 249 -2.99 39.61 56.21
N LEU A 250 -2.35 40.57 56.88
CA LEU A 250 -1.32 40.25 57.89
C LEU A 250 -1.86 39.41 59.05
N ASN A 251 -3.11 39.63 59.47
CA ASN A 251 -3.73 38.89 60.56
C ASN A 251 -4.01 37.42 60.23
N ASN A 252 -4.25 37.09 58.96
CA ASN A 252 -4.55 35.71 58.54
C ASN A 252 -3.31 34.92 58.11
N THR A 253 -2.14 35.55 57.98
CA THR A 253 -0.87 34.86 57.62
C THR A 253 -0.56 33.64 58.49
N GLN A 254 -0.88 33.70 59.78
CA GLN A 254 -0.62 32.60 60.71
C GLN A 254 -1.34 31.30 60.31
N THR A 255 -2.52 31.38 59.72
CA THR A 255 -3.30 30.21 59.26
C THR A 255 -2.60 29.49 58.10
N PHE A 256 -1.98 30.24 57.18
CA PHE A 256 -1.36 29.67 55.97
C PHE A 256 0.11 29.32 56.17
N PHE A 257 0.79 29.93 57.13
CA PHE A 257 2.23 29.79 57.35
C PHE A 257 2.74 28.33 57.41
N PRO A 258 2.08 27.38 58.10
CA PRO A 258 2.55 26.00 58.15
C PRO A 258 2.56 25.26 56.81
N TYR A 259 1.75 25.74 55.84
CA TYR A 259 1.44 25.04 54.60
C TYR A 259 1.97 25.72 53.35
N ALA A 260 2.34 27.01 53.46
CA ALA A 260 2.65 27.85 52.31
C ALA A 260 3.82 27.34 51.46
N ASP A 261 4.85 26.76 52.08
CA ASP A 261 5.99 26.19 51.37
C ASP A 261 5.60 24.98 50.52
N SER A 262 4.83 24.05 51.11
CA SER A 262 4.27 22.89 50.40
C SER A 262 3.38 23.34 49.24
N ILE A 263 2.50 24.31 49.46
CA ILE A 263 1.55 24.78 48.46
C ILE A 263 2.25 25.47 47.28
N LEU A 264 3.20 26.37 47.55
CA LEU A 264 3.81 27.20 46.51
C LEU A 264 4.99 26.52 45.83
N TYR A 265 5.80 25.74 46.55
CA TYR A 265 7.07 25.23 46.04
C TYR A 265 7.25 23.70 46.17
N GLY A 266 6.64 23.09 47.18
CA GLY A 266 6.95 21.72 47.59
C GLY A 266 6.05 20.63 47.03
N ALA A 267 4.87 20.95 46.50
CA ALA A 267 3.90 19.96 46.07
C ALA A 267 4.37 19.22 44.81
N GLN A 268 4.26 17.89 44.85
CA GLN A 268 4.63 17.00 43.75
C GLN A 268 3.52 15.98 43.51
N ASP A 269 3.36 15.56 42.26
CA ASP A 269 2.56 14.39 41.92
C ASP A 269 3.15 13.16 42.63
N PRO A 270 2.40 12.49 43.53
CA PRO A 270 2.90 11.33 44.27
C PRO A 270 3.30 10.15 43.37
N SER A 271 2.79 10.07 42.15
CA SER A 271 3.02 8.95 41.23
C SER A 271 4.27 9.12 40.37
N THR A 272 4.63 10.35 40.00
CA THR A 272 5.74 10.66 39.09
C THR A 272 6.85 11.48 39.72
N GLY A 273 6.56 12.24 40.78
CA GLY A 273 7.46 13.25 41.36
C GLY A 273 7.49 14.58 40.61
N ILE A 274 6.66 14.75 39.57
CA ILE A 274 6.55 16.01 38.81
C ILE A 274 6.05 17.12 39.74
N CYS A 275 6.61 18.33 39.61
CA CYS A 275 6.19 19.45 40.44
C CYS A 275 4.79 19.93 40.06
N ILE A 276 3.88 19.96 41.04
CA ILE A 276 2.51 20.47 40.91
C ILE A 276 2.26 21.71 41.77
N ALA A 277 3.30 22.23 42.43
CA ALA A 277 3.21 23.41 43.26
C ALA A 277 2.72 24.63 42.47
N LEU A 278 2.12 25.63 43.13
CA LEU A 278 1.50 26.75 42.41
C LEU A 278 2.49 27.63 41.61
N THR A 279 3.79 27.53 41.89
CA THR A 279 4.84 28.20 41.09
C THR A 279 5.50 27.27 40.07
N CYS A 280 4.92 26.10 39.81
CA CYS A 280 5.35 25.18 38.76
C CYS A 280 4.35 25.20 37.59
N ASP A 281 4.84 24.88 36.39
CA ASP A 281 4.15 25.08 35.11
C ASP A 281 2.71 24.57 35.08
N ILE A 282 2.45 23.38 35.61
CA ILE A 282 1.11 22.76 35.59
C ILE A 282 0.27 23.03 36.86
N GLY A 283 0.85 23.65 37.88
CA GLY A 283 0.19 23.85 39.18
C GLY A 283 -1.11 24.66 39.09
N PRO A 284 -1.09 25.86 38.48
CA PRO A 284 -2.29 26.66 38.30
C PRO A 284 -3.42 25.96 37.52
N MET A 285 -3.10 25.32 36.38
CA MET A 285 -4.10 24.59 35.59
C MET A 285 -4.64 23.34 36.31
N LEU A 286 -3.81 22.61 37.06
CA LEU A 286 -4.26 21.46 37.84
C LEU A 286 -5.28 21.91 38.89
N VAL A 287 -4.96 22.92 39.69
CA VAL A 287 -5.89 23.44 40.72
C VAL A 287 -7.16 23.99 40.10
N ALA A 288 -7.07 24.71 38.97
CA ALA A 288 -8.24 25.23 38.28
C ALA A 288 -9.12 24.08 37.74
N GLY A 289 -8.51 23.06 37.11
CA GLY A 289 -9.17 21.89 36.54
C GLY A 289 -9.88 21.01 37.57
N MET A 290 -9.34 20.91 38.79
CA MET A 290 -10.02 20.22 39.91
C MET A 290 -11.35 20.89 40.32
N GLY A 291 -11.54 22.17 39.96
CA GLY A 291 -12.75 22.92 40.28
C GLY A 291 -12.74 23.57 41.66
N ALA A 292 -13.82 24.30 41.96
CA ALA A 292 -13.98 25.08 43.18
C ALA A 292 -14.07 24.17 44.44
N PRO A 293 -13.66 24.68 45.62
CA PRO A 293 -13.84 23.97 46.89
C PRO A 293 -15.28 23.49 47.10
N ASP A 294 -15.46 22.20 47.36
CA ASP A 294 -16.75 21.55 47.61
C ASP A 294 -16.93 21.15 49.10
N GLY A 295 -15.87 21.24 49.91
CA GLY A 295 -15.81 20.71 51.27
C GLY A 295 -15.85 19.18 51.34
N GLY A 296 -15.82 18.52 50.18
CA GLY A 296 -15.96 17.09 49.99
C GLY A 296 -14.73 16.53 49.30
N VAL A 297 -14.92 15.92 48.13
CA VAL A 297 -13.88 15.15 47.44
C VAL A 297 -12.84 16.10 46.86
N VAL A 298 -13.26 17.18 46.19
CA VAL A 298 -12.32 18.12 45.56
C VAL A 298 -11.40 18.75 46.60
N THR A 299 -11.99 19.26 47.70
CA THR A 299 -11.23 19.86 48.81
C THR A 299 -10.26 18.85 49.45
N GLN A 300 -10.70 17.62 49.70
CA GLN A 300 -9.84 16.61 50.34
C GLN A 300 -8.69 16.16 49.44
N THR A 301 -8.96 15.95 48.14
CA THR A 301 -7.93 15.58 47.17
C THR A 301 -6.89 16.69 47.03
N ARG A 302 -7.33 17.95 46.91
CA ARG A 302 -6.40 19.09 46.81
C ARG A 302 -5.58 19.26 48.09
N ALA A 303 -6.20 19.10 49.25
CA ALA A 303 -5.51 19.15 50.54
C ALA A 303 -4.44 18.07 50.69
N ALA A 304 -4.70 16.87 50.18
CA ALA A 304 -3.72 15.79 50.18
C ALA A 304 -2.53 16.10 49.26
N LEU A 305 -2.79 16.54 48.02
CA LEU A 305 -1.75 16.83 47.02
C LEU A 305 -0.83 17.98 47.44
N TYR A 306 -1.39 19.02 48.05
CA TYR A 306 -0.65 20.23 48.41
C TYR A 306 -0.22 20.27 49.89
N GLY A 307 -0.44 19.18 50.64
CA GLY A 307 0.14 18.98 51.98
C GLY A 307 -0.53 19.74 53.12
N TYR A 308 -1.83 20.06 53.02
CA TYR A 308 -2.59 20.74 54.07
C TYR A 308 -3.79 19.93 54.61
N ALA A 309 -3.80 18.61 54.37
CA ALA A 309 -4.87 17.71 54.84
C ALA A 309 -5.02 17.65 56.37
N ASP A 310 -3.98 18.01 57.14
CA ASP A 310 -4.01 18.01 58.60
C ASP A 310 -4.45 19.37 59.22
N ALA A 311 -4.84 20.34 58.39
CA ALA A 311 -5.23 21.69 58.82
C ALA A 311 -6.51 21.78 59.65
N GLY A 312 -7.26 20.68 59.79
CA GLY A 312 -8.45 20.62 60.64
C GLY A 312 -9.50 21.65 60.23
N ASP A 313 -9.92 22.50 61.17
CA ASP A 313 -10.95 23.52 60.97
C ASP A 313 -10.55 24.60 59.94
N ASP A 314 -9.24 24.80 59.71
CA ASP A 314 -8.71 25.81 58.79
C ASP A 314 -8.62 25.33 57.33
N MET A 315 -8.82 24.02 57.07
CA MET A 315 -8.66 23.42 55.74
C MET A 315 -9.51 24.09 54.66
N ALA A 316 -10.76 24.46 54.99
CA ALA A 316 -11.66 25.12 54.04
C ALA A 316 -11.17 26.53 53.65
N ALA A 317 -10.53 27.25 54.58
CA ALA A 317 -9.96 28.57 54.29
C ALA A 317 -8.69 28.46 53.44
N ILE A 318 -7.87 27.43 53.70
CA ILE A 318 -6.66 27.13 52.92
C ILE A 318 -7.03 26.70 51.50
N ASP A 319 -7.96 25.76 51.34
CA ASP A 319 -8.42 25.30 50.02
C ASP A 319 -9.01 26.44 49.18
N LEU A 320 -9.81 27.33 49.82
CA LEU A 320 -10.31 28.53 49.15
C LEU A 320 -9.19 29.47 48.71
N ALA A 321 -8.15 29.65 49.53
CA ALA A 321 -6.99 30.48 49.19
C ALA A 321 -6.21 29.90 48.01
N VAL A 322 -5.95 28.58 48.03
CA VAL A 322 -5.24 27.84 46.97
C VAL A 322 -6.00 27.96 45.65
N TYR A 323 -7.29 27.63 45.66
CA TYR A 323 -8.13 27.73 44.46
C TYR A 323 -8.26 29.16 43.96
N ALA A 324 -8.45 30.14 44.86
CA ALA A 324 -8.57 31.54 44.46
C ALA A 324 -7.27 32.10 43.89
N LEU A 325 -6.11 31.73 44.42
CA LEU A 325 -4.82 32.20 43.90
C LEU A 325 -4.54 31.62 42.51
N ALA A 326 -4.62 30.30 42.38
CA ALA A 326 -4.36 29.58 41.14
C ALA A 326 -5.41 29.92 40.07
N GLY A 327 -6.69 29.73 40.39
CA GLY A 327 -7.78 29.90 39.45
C GLY A 327 -7.93 31.32 38.92
N ASN A 328 -7.77 32.34 39.77
CA ASN A 328 -7.88 33.73 39.30
C ASN A 328 -6.70 34.12 38.41
N THR A 329 -5.47 33.72 38.76
CA THR A 329 -4.28 34.05 37.94
C THR A 329 -4.31 33.29 36.62
N PHE A 330 -4.70 32.00 36.63
CA PHE A 330 -4.89 31.19 35.44
C PHE A 330 -5.96 31.77 34.50
N LEU A 331 -7.13 32.15 35.03
CA LEU A 331 -8.18 32.79 34.25
C LEU A 331 -7.78 34.18 33.74
N ALA A 332 -6.96 34.94 34.49
CA ALA A 332 -6.47 36.24 34.06
C ALA A 332 -5.56 36.14 32.82
N HIS A 333 -4.84 35.03 32.66
CA HIS A 333 -4.07 34.68 31.47
C HIS A 333 -4.89 33.92 30.40
N GLY A 334 -6.21 33.86 30.55
CA GLY A 334 -7.09 33.23 29.56
C GLY A 334 -6.97 31.70 29.53
N GLY A 335 -6.65 31.07 30.65
CA GLY A 335 -6.74 29.61 30.78
C GLY A 335 -8.15 29.10 30.44
N GLY A 336 -8.23 28.08 29.58
CA GLY A 336 -9.52 27.56 29.09
C GLY A 336 -10.23 28.43 28.05
N ALA A 337 -9.59 29.49 27.54
CA ALA A 337 -10.18 30.34 26.50
C ALA A 337 -10.31 29.60 25.15
N ASP A 338 -11.30 30.00 24.33
CA ASP A 338 -11.41 29.53 22.95
C ASP A 338 -10.25 30.08 22.12
N LEU A 339 -9.38 29.20 21.64
CA LEU A 339 -8.17 29.54 20.88
C LEU A 339 -8.47 30.36 19.61
N THR A 340 -9.67 30.27 19.04
CA THR A 340 -10.05 31.07 17.86
C THR A 340 -10.34 32.53 18.20
N GLN A 341 -10.52 32.85 19.50
CA GLN A 341 -10.89 34.18 20.00
C GLN A 341 -9.77 34.85 20.79
N VAL A 342 -8.66 34.15 21.06
CA VAL A 342 -7.56 34.71 21.86
C VAL A 342 -6.71 35.69 21.04
N THR A 343 -6.21 36.72 21.70
CA THR A 343 -5.36 37.75 21.06
C THR A 343 -3.86 37.51 21.27
N ASP A 344 -3.52 36.51 22.08
CA ASP A 344 -2.17 36.17 22.55
C ASP A 344 -1.68 34.81 21.97
N LEU A 345 -2.28 34.32 20.89
CA LEU A 345 -1.95 33.03 20.27
C LEU A 345 -0.46 32.89 19.94
N ARG A 346 0.17 33.98 19.50
CA ARG A 346 1.60 34.03 19.18
C ARG A 346 2.46 33.76 20.42
N GLN A 347 2.09 34.38 21.55
CA GLN A 347 2.77 34.21 22.82
C GLN A 347 2.57 32.79 23.34
N ARG A 348 1.35 32.25 23.23
CA ARG A 348 1.04 30.86 23.62
C ARG A 348 1.92 29.86 22.87
N LEU A 349 2.00 29.99 21.55
CA LEU A 349 2.84 29.12 20.72
C LEU A 349 4.31 29.22 21.12
N ASN A 350 4.83 30.44 21.29
CA ASN A 350 6.23 30.65 21.66
C ASN A 350 6.54 30.04 23.03
N GLU A 351 5.63 30.15 24.00
CA GLU A 351 5.81 29.59 25.35
C GLU A 351 5.98 28.07 25.32
N VAL A 352 5.16 27.35 24.56
CA VAL A 352 5.13 25.88 24.58
C VAL A 352 6.06 25.23 23.54
N SER A 353 6.38 25.93 22.45
CA SER A 353 7.19 25.37 21.36
C SER A 353 8.52 26.09 21.12
N GLY A 354 8.71 27.29 21.70
CA GLY A 354 9.84 28.18 21.37
C GLY A 354 9.76 28.82 19.97
N VAL A 355 8.69 28.57 19.19
CA VAL A 355 8.53 29.09 17.83
C VAL A 355 7.79 30.42 17.83
N ASP A 356 8.40 31.41 17.18
CA ASP A 356 7.82 32.75 17.03
C ASP A 356 7.34 33.02 15.59
N ILE A 357 6.03 33.21 15.40
CA ILE A 357 5.41 33.59 14.12
C ILE A 357 4.79 34.98 14.25
N THR A 358 5.47 35.98 13.71
CA THR A 358 5.09 37.39 13.85
C THR A 358 3.86 37.79 13.02
N ASN A 359 3.65 37.16 11.87
CA ASN A 359 2.53 37.47 10.98
C ASN A 359 1.27 36.75 11.48
N PRO A 360 0.21 37.47 11.89
CA PRO A 360 -0.99 36.87 12.45
C PRO A 360 -1.76 36.01 11.43
N ASP A 361 -1.72 36.34 10.14
CA ASP A 361 -2.41 35.56 9.11
C ASP A 361 -1.71 34.21 8.91
N VAL A 362 -0.38 34.22 8.88
CA VAL A 362 0.46 33.01 8.80
C VAL A 362 0.28 32.15 10.05
N LEU A 363 0.28 32.77 11.24
CA LEU A 363 0.07 32.06 12.50
C LEU A 363 -1.30 31.37 12.54
N ASN A 364 -2.37 32.08 12.17
CA ASN A 364 -3.71 31.47 12.12
C ASN A 364 -3.77 30.34 11.09
N GLY A 365 -3.15 30.50 9.93
CA GLY A 365 -3.05 29.44 8.92
C GLY A 365 -2.30 28.22 9.43
N VAL A 366 -1.17 28.40 10.12
CA VAL A 366 -0.39 27.29 10.70
C VAL A 366 -1.18 26.54 11.77
N ILE A 367 -1.87 27.24 12.66
CA ILE A 367 -2.58 26.59 13.78
C ILE A 367 -3.91 25.99 13.34
N PHE A 368 -4.75 26.75 12.65
CA PHE A 368 -6.14 26.36 12.36
C PHE A 368 -6.38 25.93 10.90
N GLY A 369 -5.45 26.24 10.00
CA GLY A 369 -5.62 25.98 8.58
C GLY A 369 -6.64 26.90 7.94
N THR A 370 -7.12 26.49 6.77
CA THR A 370 -8.20 27.14 6.04
C THR A 370 -9.54 26.50 6.43
N PRO A 371 -10.57 27.29 6.74
CA PRO A 371 -11.91 26.75 6.98
C PRO A 371 -12.40 25.90 5.80
N ASP A 372 -12.99 24.75 6.10
CA ASP A 372 -13.59 23.83 5.12
C ASP A 372 -12.61 23.30 4.05
N ALA A 373 -11.29 23.29 4.35
CA ALA A 373 -10.33 22.63 3.48
C ALA A 373 -10.60 21.12 3.42
N GLU A 374 -10.70 20.58 2.20
CA GLU A 374 -10.89 19.14 1.97
C GLU A 374 -9.76 18.32 2.59
N ILE A 375 -8.52 18.80 2.42
CA ILE A 375 -7.32 18.27 3.07
C ILE A 375 -6.91 19.24 4.20
N PRO A 376 -6.76 18.75 5.45
CA PRO A 376 -6.38 19.58 6.59
C PRO A 376 -5.00 20.22 6.37
N ASN A 377 -4.91 21.54 6.57
CA ASN A 377 -3.68 22.31 6.30
C ASN A 377 -3.28 23.25 7.45
N GLY A 378 -3.70 22.93 8.67
CA GLY A 378 -3.25 23.52 9.93
C GLY A 378 -3.01 22.44 10.98
N LEU A 379 -2.15 22.70 11.97
CA LEU A 379 -1.80 21.71 13.00
C LEU A 379 -3.04 21.17 13.73
N LEU A 380 -3.95 22.05 14.14
CA LEU A 380 -5.17 21.68 14.84
C LEU A 380 -6.36 21.38 13.90
N SER A 381 -6.14 21.43 12.58
CA SER A 381 -7.21 21.11 11.62
C SER A 381 -7.43 19.61 11.51
N VAL A 382 -8.69 19.22 11.34
CA VAL A 382 -9.12 17.83 11.18
C VAL A 382 -10.15 17.77 10.05
N SER A 383 -10.06 16.76 9.20
CA SER A 383 -11.13 16.42 8.25
C SER A 383 -11.39 14.92 8.26
N ASP A 384 -12.56 14.54 7.76
CA ASP A 384 -12.89 13.15 7.48
C ASP A 384 -12.46 12.82 6.05
N TYR A 385 -11.67 11.78 5.89
CA TYR A 385 -11.31 11.22 4.60
C TYR A 385 -11.74 9.76 4.56
N SER A 386 -12.89 9.50 3.93
CA SER A 386 -13.47 8.16 3.79
C SER A 386 -13.66 7.42 5.13
N GLY A 387 -14.08 8.13 6.18
CA GLY A 387 -14.30 7.58 7.51
C GLY A 387 -13.06 7.54 8.41
N ILE A 388 -11.91 8.05 7.92
CA ILE A 388 -10.68 8.19 8.70
C ILE A 388 -10.48 9.65 9.10
N PRO A 389 -10.26 9.96 10.39
CA PRO A 389 -9.90 11.31 10.79
C PRO A 389 -8.47 11.63 10.35
N LEU A 390 -8.32 12.50 9.35
CA LEU A 390 -7.03 13.06 8.97
C LEU A 390 -6.73 14.27 9.85
N ASN A 391 -5.59 14.21 10.55
CA ASN A 391 -5.12 15.28 11.42
C ASN A 391 -4.03 16.08 10.71
N GLY A 392 -4.17 17.40 10.65
CA GLY A 392 -3.23 18.26 9.93
C GLY A 392 -1.80 18.23 10.49
N ILE A 393 -1.59 17.86 11.76
CA ILE A 393 -0.26 17.56 12.31
C ILE A 393 0.46 16.47 11.52
N ALA A 394 -0.20 15.34 11.20
CA ALA A 394 0.42 14.28 10.41
C ALA A 394 0.83 14.80 9.03
N LEU A 395 -0.05 15.57 8.38
CA LEU A 395 0.20 16.13 7.06
C LEU A 395 1.31 17.18 7.05
N PHE A 396 1.38 18.00 8.10
CA PHE A 396 2.49 18.93 8.30
C PHE A 396 3.83 18.18 8.42
N LEU A 397 3.89 17.12 9.23
CA LEU A 397 5.11 16.35 9.46
C LEU A 397 5.53 15.55 8.21
N LEU A 398 4.59 14.88 7.54
CA LEU A 398 4.83 14.17 6.28
C LEU A 398 5.31 15.13 5.19
N GLY A 399 4.67 16.31 5.07
CA GLY A 399 5.12 17.36 4.16
C GLY A 399 6.52 17.86 4.50
N ALA A 400 6.81 18.11 5.77
CA ALA A 400 8.13 18.54 6.22
C ALA A 400 9.22 17.49 5.92
N GLN A 401 8.88 16.21 5.91
CA GLN A 401 9.80 15.13 5.56
C GLN A 401 9.97 14.98 4.03
N GLY A 402 8.88 15.01 3.27
CA GLY A 402 8.87 14.71 1.84
C GLY A 402 9.15 15.90 0.91
N ASP A 403 8.63 17.09 1.24
CA ASP A 403 8.86 18.33 0.48
C ASP A 403 8.96 19.53 1.43
N LEU A 404 10.17 19.73 1.98
CA LEU A 404 10.50 20.86 2.85
C LEU A 404 10.11 22.21 2.25
N PHE A 405 10.37 22.42 0.95
CA PHE A 405 10.16 23.72 0.31
C PHE A 405 8.67 23.97 0.01
N GLY A 406 7.98 22.95 -0.50
CA GLY A 406 6.53 22.99 -0.69
C GLY A 406 5.82 23.24 0.64
N THR A 407 6.20 22.55 1.71
CA THR A 407 5.60 22.73 3.04
C THR A 407 5.84 24.13 3.59
N MET A 408 7.07 24.66 3.50
CA MET A 408 7.35 26.05 3.87
C MET A 408 6.49 27.04 3.08
N THR A 409 6.25 26.76 1.80
CA THR A 409 5.42 27.60 0.92
C THR A 409 3.94 27.51 1.31
N THR A 410 3.41 26.31 1.52
CA THR A 410 2.03 26.04 1.94
C THR A 410 1.69 26.76 3.25
N TYR A 411 2.58 26.68 4.23
CA TYR A 411 2.37 27.27 5.55
C TYR A 411 2.85 28.72 5.65
N GLY A 412 3.57 29.24 4.65
CA GLY A 412 4.09 30.61 4.65
C GLY A 412 5.15 30.87 5.73
N ILE A 413 5.90 29.84 6.13
CA ILE A 413 6.89 29.88 7.23
C ILE A 413 8.32 29.71 6.73
N GLY A 414 9.28 30.14 7.56
CA GLY A 414 10.71 29.95 7.33
C GLY A 414 11.22 28.58 7.81
N LEU A 415 12.43 28.18 7.38
CA LEU A 415 13.02 26.89 7.73
C LEU A 415 13.15 26.68 9.24
N THR A 416 13.54 27.70 10.00
CA THR A 416 13.68 27.58 11.46
C THR A 416 12.34 27.39 12.17
N GLN A 417 11.26 27.98 11.63
CA GLN A 417 9.92 27.79 12.15
C GLN A 417 9.39 26.40 11.81
N LEU A 418 9.63 25.94 10.57
CA LEU A 418 9.31 24.59 10.15
C LEU A 418 9.98 23.56 11.08
N LEU A 419 11.30 23.63 11.24
CA LEU A 419 12.03 22.67 12.10
C LEU A 419 11.56 22.71 13.55
N GLY A 420 11.35 23.90 14.14
CA GLY A 420 10.87 23.99 15.52
C GLY A 420 9.45 23.46 15.72
N LEU A 421 8.56 23.67 14.73
CA LEU A 421 7.22 23.07 14.76
C LEU A 421 7.26 21.56 14.51
N SER A 422 8.18 21.09 13.67
CA SER A 422 8.40 19.66 13.43
C SER A 422 8.93 18.96 14.67
N ASP A 423 9.84 19.58 15.42
CA ASP A 423 10.29 19.06 16.72
C ASP A 423 9.12 19.03 17.71
N TYR A 424 8.42 20.15 17.91
CA TYR A 424 7.31 20.24 18.85
C TYR A 424 6.16 19.25 18.56
N ALA A 425 5.68 19.21 17.31
CA ALA A 425 4.61 18.29 16.92
C ALA A 425 5.10 16.84 16.81
N GLY A 426 6.35 16.65 16.39
CA GLY A 426 7.00 15.36 16.24
C GLY A 426 7.27 14.64 17.56
N GLU A 427 7.59 15.38 18.61
CA GLU A 427 7.71 14.85 19.97
C GLU A 427 6.34 14.42 20.52
N TRP A 428 5.28 15.21 20.30
CA TRP A 428 3.93 14.87 20.76
C TRP A 428 3.34 13.64 20.07
N ILE A 429 3.61 13.43 18.78
CA ILE A 429 3.17 12.23 18.06
C ILE A 429 4.10 11.01 18.29
N GLY A 430 5.29 11.23 18.86
CA GLY A 430 6.29 10.18 19.09
C GLY A 430 7.11 9.79 17.86
N MET A 431 7.13 10.62 16.80
CA MET A 431 7.89 10.36 15.56
C MET A 431 9.26 11.04 15.52
N VAL A 432 9.49 12.04 16.38
CA VAL A 432 10.74 12.81 16.43
C VAL A 432 11.21 12.92 17.87
N GLY A 433 12.51 12.73 18.09
CA GLY A 433 13.12 12.95 19.40
C GLY A 433 12.66 11.96 20.47
N THR A 434 12.53 12.45 21.71
CA THR A 434 11.95 11.69 22.82
C THR A 434 10.48 12.05 22.92
N PRO A 435 9.55 11.09 22.88
CA PRO A 435 8.13 11.40 22.94
C PRO A 435 7.77 12.26 24.16
N THR A 436 6.96 13.29 23.96
CA THR A 436 6.45 14.10 25.06
C THR A 436 5.47 13.28 25.89
N GLU A 437 5.58 13.40 27.21
CA GLU A 437 4.76 12.68 28.17
C GLU A 437 3.67 13.60 28.76
N PHE A 438 2.41 13.21 28.60
CA PHE A 438 1.27 13.87 29.22
C PHE A 438 1.14 13.45 30.68
N GLU A 439 1.04 14.41 31.60
CA GLU A 439 0.90 14.16 33.02
C GLU A 439 -0.54 13.76 33.37
N MET A 440 -0.78 12.45 33.56
CA MET A 440 -2.14 11.91 33.72
C MET A 440 -2.90 12.46 34.93
N ILE A 441 -2.20 13.05 35.91
CA ILE A 441 -2.84 13.77 37.02
C ILE A 441 -3.76 14.90 36.55
N LEU A 442 -3.48 15.51 35.38
CA LEU A 442 -4.32 16.53 34.75
C LEU A 442 -5.67 15.97 34.25
N ALA A 443 -5.72 14.68 33.93
CA ALA A 443 -6.94 13.94 33.59
C ALA A 443 -7.51 13.14 34.79
N GLY A 444 -6.94 13.30 35.99
CA GLY A 444 -7.36 12.56 37.19
C GLY A 444 -6.78 11.14 37.31
N GLY A 445 -5.85 10.76 36.42
CA GLY A 445 -5.10 9.50 36.44
C GLY A 445 -3.81 9.54 37.26
N GLN A 446 -2.94 8.56 37.04
CA GLN A 446 -1.62 8.42 37.69
C GLN A 446 -0.55 8.15 36.62
N GLY A 447 0.70 8.53 36.87
CA GLY A 447 1.80 8.34 35.93
C GLY A 447 1.80 9.37 34.80
N THR A 448 2.50 9.02 33.73
CA THR A 448 2.53 9.78 32.48
C THR A 448 2.08 8.91 31.31
N LEU A 449 1.72 9.55 30.19
CA LEU A 449 1.26 8.88 28.98
C LEU A 449 1.84 9.56 27.74
N ASN A 450 2.57 8.83 26.92
CA ASN A 450 3.01 9.30 25.60
C ASN A 450 2.08 8.76 24.50
N ALA A 451 2.35 9.14 23.25
CA ALA A 451 1.55 8.73 22.09
C ALA A 451 1.54 7.21 21.84
N ASP A 452 2.65 6.52 22.12
CA ASP A 452 2.77 5.06 21.93
C ASP A 452 1.92 4.32 22.97
N ASP A 453 2.03 4.73 24.23
CA ASP A 453 1.24 4.18 25.33
C ASP A 453 -0.25 4.44 25.10
N TRP A 454 -0.61 5.67 24.70
CA TRP A 454 -1.99 6.02 24.38
C TRP A 454 -2.55 5.17 23.24
N TRP A 455 -1.78 4.99 22.15
CA TRP A 455 -2.17 4.17 21.02
C TRP A 455 -2.41 2.71 21.43
N GLN A 456 -1.47 2.10 22.15
CA GLN A 456 -1.56 0.69 22.51
C GLN A 456 -2.71 0.41 23.48
N ILE A 457 -3.00 1.33 24.40
CA ILE A 457 -4.18 1.24 25.28
C ILE A 457 -5.47 1.42 24.47
N SER A 458 -5.55 2.48 23.66
CA SER A 458 -6.77 2.85 22.95
C SER A 458 -7.12 1.91 21.79
N PHE A 459 -6.13 1.25 21.20
CA PHE A 459 -6.35 0.25 20.17
C PHE A 459 -7.10 -0.98 20.71
N GLY A 460 -6.68 -1.48 21.88
CA GLY A 460 -7.22 -2.68 22.51
C GLY A 460 -8.35 -2.44 23.52
N GLY A 461 -8.66 -1.18 23.85
CA GLY A 461 -9.56 -0.84 24.97
C GLY A 461 -10.14 0.57 24.91
N GLU A 462 -10.61 1.06 26.05
CA GLU A 462 -11.11 2.43 26.20
C GLU A 462 -9.93 3.42 26.27
N GLU A 463 -10.04 4.56 25.58
CA GLU A 463 -8.96 5.54 25.56
C GLU A 463 -8.80 6.23 26.94
N PRO A 464 -7.57 6.37 27.46
CA PRO A 464 -7.34 6.61 28.88
C PRO A 464 -7.58 8.07 29.33
N ILE A 465 -7.82 9.02 28.42
CA ILE A 465 -7.93 10.45 28.75
C ILE A 465 -9.39 10.92 28.81
N ALA A 466 -10.13 10.88 27.71
CA ALA A 466 -11.52 11.33 27.65
C ALA A 466 -12.54 10.19 27.74
N GLY A 467 -12.09 8.93 27.72
CA GLY A 467 -12.93 7.74 27.68
C GLY A 467 -13.57 7.49 26.31
N GLY A 468 -14.33 6.41 26.19
CA GLY A 468 -14.85 5.93 24.90
C GLY A 468 -13.79 5.25 24.03
N TYR A 469 -14.12 5.01 22.77
CA TYR A 469 -13.32 4.19 21.85
C TYR A 469 -12.89 4.98 20.63
N ILE A 470 -11.62 4.82 20.23
CA ILE A 470 -11.09 5.49 19.04
C ILE A 470 -11.61 4.81 17.76
N PRO A 471 -11.88 5.57 16.67
CA PRO A 471 -12.48 5.02 15.45
C PRO A 471 -11.71 3.87 14.78
N ILE A 472 -10.38 3.88 14.93
CA ILE A 472 -9.44 2.92 14.33
C ILE A 472 -9.08 1.76 15.28
N GLY A 473 -9.61 1.75 16.51
CA GLY A 473 -9.37 0.67 17.47
C GLY A 473 -10.22 -0.58 17.21
N LEU A 474 -9.98 -1.64 17.99
CA LEU A 474 -10.72 -2.91 17.90
C LEU A 474 -12.17 -2.80 18.38
N ASN A 475 -12.46 -1.86 19.30
CA ASN A 475 -13.80 -1.60 19.82
C ASN A 475 -14.66 -0.82 18.83
N ARG A 476 -14.98 -1.42 17.68
CA ARG A 476 -15.79 -0.82 16.62
C ARG A 476 -16.96 -1.72 16.20
N ALA A 477 -17.99 -1.10 15.64
CA ALA A 477 -19.19 -1.78 15.14
C ALA A 477 -19.81 -2.71 16.20
N GLU A 478 -19.97 -4.00 15.92
CA GLU A 478 -20.57 -4.95 16.85
C GLU A 478 -19.68 -5.31 18.05
N PHE A 479 -18.40 -4.94 18.01
CA PHE A 479 -17.43 -5.19 19.08
C PHE A 479 -17.26 -4.01 20.04
N GLU A 480 -17.95 -2.88 19.81
CA GLU A 480 -17.85 -1.69 20.66
C GLU A 480 -18.14 -2.01 22.13
N GLY A 481 -17.15 -1.74 23.00
CA GLY A 481 -17.22 -1.98 24.43
C GLY A 481 -17.17 -3.44 24.86
N THR A 482 -16.79 -4.34 23.96
CA THR A 482 -16.63 -5.77 24.27
C THR A 482 -15.17 -6.20 24.40
N ILE A 483 -14.24 -5.41 23.86
CA ILE A 483 -12.81 -5.72 23.81
C ILE A 483 -12.08 -4.91 24.90
N ASP A 484 -11.28 -5.60 25.69
CA ASP A 484 -10.42 -5.02 26.73
C ASP A 484 -9.11 -5.81 26.78
N MET A 485 -8.21 -5.52 25.84
CA MET A 485 -6.90 -6.15 25.74
C MET A 485 -5.86 -5.38 26.53
N ASP A 486 -4.98 -6.10 27.22
CA ASP A 486 -3.81 -5.48 27.80
C ASP A 486 -2.80 -5.04 26.72
N VAL A 487 -1.97 -4.06 27.09
CA VAL A 487 -0.96 -3.49 26.20
C VAL A 487 -0.01 -4.57 25.67
N ALA A 488 0.37 -5.55 26.50
CA ALA A 488 1.29 -6.61 26.07
C ALA A 488 0.71 -7.44 24.92
N LYS A 489 -0.59 -7.72 24.96
CA LYS A 489 -1.28 -8.44 23.89
C LYS A 489 -1.43 -7.60 22.62
N VAL A 490 -1.73 -6.31 22.78
CA VAL A 490 -1.74 -5.37 21.64
C VAL A 490 -0.36 -5.31 20.97
N THR A 491 0.71 -5.21 21.75
CA THR A 491 2.09 -5.20 21.24
C THR A 491 2.44 -6.53 20.55
N GLU A 492 1.94 -7.66 21.04
CA GLU A 492 2.11 -8.98 20.42
C GLU A 492 1.44 -9.05 19.05
N ILE A 493 0.18 -8.62 18.97
CA ILE A 493 -0.61 -8.63 17.74
C ILE A 493 -0.04 -7.68 16.70
N LEU A 494 0.33 -6.46 17.10
CA LEU A 494 0.77 -5.44 16.16
C LEU A 494 2.24 -5.60 15.77
N TYR A 495 3.17 -5.82 16.72
CA TYR A 495 4.60 -5.56 16.46
C TYR A 495 5.56 -6.71 16.73
N THR A 496 5.31 -7.53 17.77
CA THR A 496 6.38 -8.36 18.35
C THR A 496 6.25 -9.87 18.13
N SER A 497 5.06 -10.37 17.81
CA SER A 497 4.92 -11.79 17.49
C SER A 497 5.48 -12.12 16.09
N PRO A 498 5.78 -13.39 15.79
CA PRO A 498 6.01 -13.84 14.42
C PRO A 498 4.80 -13.63 13.49
N TYR A 499 3.65 -13.31 14.07
CA TYR A 499 2.37 -13.05 13.40
C TYR A 499 1.98 -11.57 13.50
N ALA A 500 2.95 -10.68 13.73
CA ALA A 500 2.72 -9.25 13.89
C ALA A 500 2.06 -8.66 12.63
N LEU A 501 0.98 -7.91 12.80
CA LEU A 501 0.22 -7.31 11.71
C LEU A 501 0.94 -6.12 11.04
N THR A 502 2.00 -5.58 11.65
CA THR A 502 2.91 -4.61 10.99
C THR A 502 4.10 -5.30 10.31
N SER A 503 4.06 -6.62 10.12
CA SER A 503 5.07 -7.39 9.37
C SER A 503 4.49 -7.97 8.09
N ASP A 504 5.32 -8.64 7.30
CA ASP A 504 4.91 -9.34 6.07
C ASP A 504 3.83 -10.41 6.33
N PHE A 505 3.65 -10.85 7.59
CA PHE A 505 2.55 -11.74 7.97
C PHE A 505 1.17 -11.17 7.65
N ALA A 506 1.00 -9.85 7.57
CA ALA A 506 -0.29 -9.24 7.28
C ALA A 506 -0.83 -9.65 5.88
N SER A 507 0.04 -9.86 4.89
CA SER A 507 -0.35 -10.41 3.59
C SER A 507 -0.76 -11.89 3.67
N ILE A 508 -0.14 -12.65 4.58
CA ILE A 508 -0.53 -14.05 4.88
C ILE A 508 -1.88 -14.09 5.61
N PHE A 509 -2.12 -13.16 6.53
CA PHE A 509 -3.41 -12.99 7.19
C PHE A 509 -4.50 -12.74 6.15
N MET A 510 -4.25 -11.86 5.17
CA MET A 510 -5.16 -11.63 4.06
C MET A 510 -5.36 -12.86 3.18
N TYR A 511 -4.34 -13.66 2.91
CA TYR A 511 -4.53 -14.95 2.23
C TYR A 511 -5.53 -15.82 3.01
N GLY A 512 -5.40 -15.88 4.34
CA GLY A 512 -6.32 -16.59 5.22
C GLY A 512 -7.76 -16.09 5.11
N GLU A 513 -7.96 -14.79 5.22
CA GLU A 513 -9.29 -14.17 5.11
C GLU A 513 -9.94 -14.38 3.73
N LEU A 514 -9.15 -14.26 2.66
CA LEU A 514 -9.66 -14.35 1.29
C LEU A 514 -9.88 -15.79 0.82
N SER A 515 -9.05 -16.73 1.26
CA SER A 515 -9.17 -18.16 0.87
C SER A 515 -10.08 -18.97 1.81
N GLY A 516 -10.25 -18.53 3.06
CA GLY A 516 -10.90 -19.31 4.11
C GLY A 516 -10.03 -20.44 4.67
N SER A 517 -8.73 -20.50 4.33
CA SER A 517 -7.79 -21.53 4.80
C SER A 517 -6.38 -20.98 5.03
N THR A 518 -5.60 -21.66 5.85
CA THR A 518 -4.18 -21.33 6.03
C THR A 518 -3.37 -21.64 4.78
N LEU A 519 -2.27 -20.92 4.57
CA LEU A 519 -1.23 -21.38 3.63
C LEU A 519 -0.73 -22.78 4.06
N PRO A 520 -0.42 -23.68 3.12
CA PRO A 520 0.30 -24.92 3.42
C PRO A 520 1.67 -24.63 4.04
N ALA A 521 2.14 -25.47 4.95
CA ALA A 521 3.48 -25.32 5.51
C ALA A 521 4.59 -25.65 4.49
N GLU A 522 4.29 -26.55 3.56
CA GLU A 522 5.13 -26.98 2.44
C GLU A 522 4.22 -27.51 1.31
N GLU A 523 4.79 -27.74 0.14
CA GLU A 523 4.06 -28.28 -1.02
C GLU A 523 3.30 -29.56 -0.67
N GLY A 524 1.99 -29.56 -0.87
CA GLY A 524 1.11 -30.69 -0.59
C GLY A 524 0.79 -30.95 0.89
N ALA A 525 1.22 -30.07 1.81
CA ALA A 525 0.83 -30.16 3.22
C ALA A 525 -0.68 -29.88 3.42
N GLU A 526 -1.26 -30.47 4.47
CA GLU A 526 -2.65 -30.18 4.84
C GLU A 526 -2.81 -28.73 5.30
N THR A 527 -3.87 -28.07 4.85
CA THR A 527 -4.28 -26.75 5.31
C THR A 527 -5.32 -26.87 6.42
N THR A 528 -5.47 -25.80 7.21
CA THR A 528 -6.50 -25.69 8.26
C THR A 528 -7.49 -24.60 7.89
N ASP A 529 -8.74 -24.74 8.31
CA ASP A 529 -9.76 -23.70 8.13
C ASP A 529 -9.31 -22.40 8.82
N TRP A 530 -9.37 -21.29 8.09
CA TRP A 530 -9.12 -19.95 8.64
C TRP A 530 -10.38 -19.44 9.32
N ASN A 531 -10.37 -19.38 10.64
CA ASN A 531 -11.52 -18.99 11.46
C ASN A 531 -11.08 -18.35 12.79
N ASP A 532 -12.06 -17.92 13.59
CA ASP A 532 -11.82 -17.26 14.88
C ASP A 532 -11.01 -18.13 15.84
N ALA A 533 -11.22 -19.45 15.85
CA ALA A 533 -10.48 -20.36 16.70
C ALA A 533 -9.00 -20.50 16.28
N TYR A 534 -8.73 -20.47 14.97
CA TYR A 534 -7.36 -20.48 14.47
C TYR A 534 -6.62 -19.19 14.84
N VAL A 535 -7.23 -18.02 14.56
CA VAL A 535 -6.64 -16.71 14.88
C VAL A 535 -6.49 -16.51 16.39
N ALA A 536 -7.46 -16.96 17.19
CA ALA A 536 -7.36 -17.00 18.64
C ALA A 536 -6.13 -17.80 19.11
N GLY A 537 -5.85 -18.93 18.44
CA GLY A 537 -4.67 -19.76 18.72
C GLY A 537 -3.33 -19.10 18.34
N LEU A 538 -3.30 -18.24 17.31
CA LEU A 538 -2.08 -17.52 16.92
C LEU A 538 -1.60 -16.56 18.02
N TYR A 539 -2.54 -15.88 18.66
CA TYR A 539 -2.25 -14.82 19.63
C TYR A 539 -2.58 -15.19 21.08
N ASP A 540 -3.07 -16.41 21.36
CA ASP A 540 -3.55 -16.81 22.70
C ASP A 540 -4.59 -15.83 23.27
N ILE A 541 -5.62 -15.53 22.47
CA ILE A 541 -6.74 -14.63 22.80
C ILE A 541 -8.07 -15.39 22.76
N SER A 542 -9.19 -14.75 23.14
CA SER A 542 -10.50 -15.38 22.99
C SER A 542 -10.95 -15.41 21.54
N GLU A 543 -11.86 -16.33 21.17
CA GLU A 543 -12.47 -16.34 19.83
C GLU A 543 -13.22 -15.04 19.52
N SER A 544 -13.79 -14.37 20.53
CA SER A 544 -14.45 -13.07 20.36
C SER A 544 -13.45 -11.96 20.02
N ASP A 545 -12.30 -11.96 20.69
CA ASP A 545 -11.20 -11.03 20.42
C ASP A 545 -10.60 -11.27 19.04
N ALA A 546 -10.43 -12.55 18.67
CA ALA A 546 -9.96 -12.93 17.35
C ALA A 546 -10.95 -12.49 16.26
N ALA A 547 -12.26 -12.64 16.47
CA ALA A 547 -13.27 -12.14 15.54
C ALA A 547 -13.16 -10.61 15.35
N ALA A 548 -12.90 -9.86 16.43
CA ALA A 548 -12.68 -8.42 16.35
C ALA A 548 -11.40 -8.06 15.57
N VAL A 549 -10.30 -8.78 15.79
CA VAL A 549 -9.05 -8.59 15.02
C VAL A 549 -9.27 -8.90 13.54
N ARG A 550 -9.94 -10.01 13.21
CA ARG A 550 -10.24 -10.40 11.82
C ARG A 550 -11.12 -9.36 11.13
N SER A 551 -12.19 -8.91 11.77
CA SER A 551 -13.06 -7.85 11.25
C SER A 551 -12.32 -6.52 11.10
N TRP A 552 -11.41 -6.20 12.03
CA TRP A 552 -10.56 -5.02 11.92
C TRP A 552 -9.60 -5.10 10.73
N VAL A 553 -8.97 -6.24 10.47
CA VAL A 553 -8.08 -6.42 9.31
C VAL A 553 -8.87 -6.42 7.98
N ALA A 554 -9.89 -7.27 7.85
CA ALA A 554 -10.61 -7.46 6.58
C ALA A 554 -11.63 -6.35 6.29
N ASP A 555 -12.57 -6.09 7.21
CA ASP A 555 -13.71 -5.20 6.94
C ASP A 555 -13.38 -3.71 7.09
N PHE A 556 -12.31 -3.38 7.81
CA PHE A 556 -11.89 -2.01 8.06
C PHE A 556 -10.59 -1.66 7.38
N MET A 557 -9.48 -2.30 7.76
CA MET A 557 -8.18 -1.95 7.22
C MET A 557 -8.17 -2.21 5.72
N PHE A 558 -8.51 -3.41 5.29
CA PHE A 558 -8.49 -3.77 3.87
C PHE A 558 -9.58 -3.06 3.07
N ASP A 559 -10.85 -3.18 3.47
CA ASP A 559 -11.98 -2.69 2.69
C ASP A 559 -12.18 -1.17 2.70
N GLN A 560 -11.79 -0.47 3.76
CA GLN A 560 -12.04 0.98 3.88
C GLN A 560 -10.74 1.77 3.89
N VAL A 561 -9.76 1.36 4.69
CA VAL A 561 -8.63 2.22 5.02
C VAL A 561 -7.54 2.21 3.97
N ILE A 562 -7.06 1.04 3.54
CA ILE A 562 -5.89 0.95 2.66
C ILE A 562 -6.16 1.64 1.33
N GLY A 563 -7.33 1.45 0.73
CA GLY A 563 -7.69 2.10 -0.54
C GLY A 563 -7.63 3.63 -0.43
N ALA A 564 -8.20 4.18 0.65
CA ALA A 564 -8.13 5.61 0.94
C ALA A 564 -6.68 6.08 1.18
N LEU A 565 -5.87 5.33 1.92
CA LEU A 565 -4.47 5.68 2.18
C LEU A 565 -3.62 5.65 0.90
N LEU A 566 -3.77 4.62 0.06
CA LEU A 566 -3.05 4.53 -1.21
C LEU A 566 -3.48 5.64 -2.18
N GLY A 567 -4.77 5.98 -2.21
CA GLY A 567 -5.28 7.12 -2.96
C GLY A 567 -4.73 8.46 -2.46
N PHE A 568 -4.70 8.65 -1.14
CA PHE A 568 -4.17 9.87 -0.53
C PHE A 568 -2.67 10.05 -0.77
N GLN A 569 -1.87 9.00 -0.56
CA GLN A 569 -0.41 9.07 -0.59
C GLN A 569 0.15 9.02 -2.02
N TYR A 570 -0.45 8.22 -2.90
CA TYR A 570 0.09 7.91 -4.23
C TYR A 570 -0.83 8.30 -5.38
N GLY A 571 -2.06 8.77 -5.11
CA GLY A 571 -3.05 9.03 -6.15
C GLY A 571 -3.64 7.77 -6.78
N GLY A 572 -3.50 6.61 -6.12
CA GLY A 572 -4.02 5.34 -6.61
C GLY A 572 -5.55 5.24 -6.55
N SER A 573 -6.13 4.53 -7.51
CA SER A 573 -7.57 4.28 -7.58
C SER A 573 -7.89 2.91 -8.18
N ALA A 574 -9.12 2.44 -7.96
CA ALA A 574 -9.63 1.18 -8.52
C ALA A 574 -9.74 1.20 -10.05
N TYR A 575 -9.86 2.40 -10.64
CA TYR A 575 -9.88 2.63 -12.08
C TYR A 575 -8.80 3.61 -12.47
N ILE A 576 -8.16 3.40 -13.62
CA ILE A 576 -7.13 4.27 -14.15
C ILE A 576 -7.44 4.61 -15.61
N THR A 577 -7.28 5.88 -15.96
CA THR A 577 -7.36 6.38 -17.33
C THR A 577 -5.95 6.61 -17.85
N GLN A 578 -5.58 5.93 -18.92
CA GLN A 578 -4.28 6.10 -19.57
C GLN A 578 -4.30 5.66 -21.04
N PRO A 579 -3.30 6.06 -21.85
CA PRO A 579 -3.16 5.62 -23.23
C PRO A 579 -3.11 4.08 -23.39
N VAL A 580 -3.57 3.58 -24.53
CA VAL A 580 -3.45 2.15 -24.89
C VAL A 580 -1.99 1.70 -24.95
N ASP A 581 -1.08 2.55 -25.42
CA ASP A 581 0.35 2.23 -25.46
C ASP A 581 0.91 1.92 -24.07
N ASN A 582 0.46 2.65 -23.03
CA ASN A 582 0.86 2.37 -21.65
C ASN A 582 0.36 0.99 -21.20
N TRP A 583 -0.91 0.66 -21.47
CA TRP A 583 -1.47 -0.64 -21.12
C TRP A 583 -0.75 -1.81 -21.79
N LEU A 584 -0.47 -1.69 -23.08
CA LEU A 584 0.17 -2.76 -23.84
C LEU A 584 1.65 -2.88 -23.50
N PHE A 585 2.40 -1.78 -23.56
CA PHE A 585 3.86 -1.82 -23.60
C PHE A 585 4.55 -1.27 -22.37
N GLY A 586 3.80 -0.84 -21.35
CA GLY A 586 4.39 -0.47 -20.07
C GLY A 586 3.89 0.83 -19.48
N TRP A 587 3.60 0.80 -18.18
CA TRP A 587 3.60 2.01 -17.35
C TRP A 587 4.32 1.72 -16.04
N ARG A 588 4.81 2.81 -15.41
CA ARG A 588 5.40 2.74 -14.08
C ARG A 588 4.35 3.05 -13.04
N ASP A 589 4.25 2.16 -12.06
CA ASP A 589 3.41 2.28 -10.88
C ASP A 589 4.27 2.55 -9.64
N ILE A 590 4.08 3.73 -9.04
CA ILE A 590 4.85 4.16 -7.86
C ILE A 590 4.49 3.35 -6.61
N ILE A 591 3.26 2.86 -6.50
CA ILE A 591 2.81 2.06 -5.35
C ILE A 591 3.57 0.74 -5.36
N VAL A 592 3.75 0.12 -6.54
CA VAL A 592 4.58 -1.08 -6.66
C VAL A 592 6.04 -0.78 -6.30
N ALA A 593 6.62 0.29 -6.84
CA ALA A 593 8.02 0.66 -6.57
C ALA A 593 8.29 0.92 -5.07
N ASP A 594 7.34 1.54 -4.36
CA ASP A 594 7.48 1.87 -2.94
C ASP A 594 7.06 0.71 -2.02
N VAL A 595 5.82 0.23 -2.16
CA VAL A 595 5.23 -0.74 -1.23
C VAL A 595 5.84 -2.13 -1.36
N VAL A 596 6.22 -2.54 -2.59
CA VAL A 596 6.78 -3.88 -2.83
C VAL A 596 8.30 -3.87 -2.71
N TYR A 597 8.95 -2.85 -3.30
CA TYR A 597 10.41 -2.82 -3.39
C TYR A 597 11.09 -1.86 -2.40
N GLY A 598 10.36 -0.93 -1.77
CA GLY A 598 10.92 0.07 -0.87
C GLY A 598 11.83 1.09 -1.56
N GLU A 599 11.77 1.19 -2.90
CA GLU A 599 12.67 2.00 -3.72
C GLU A 599 11.90 2.90 -4.71
N PRO A 600 11.10 3.87 -4.21
CA PRO A 600 10.26 4.72 -5.05
C PRO A 600 11.05 5.59 -6.05
N ASP A 601 12.32 5.90 -5.74
CA ASP A 601 13.21 6.70 -6.59
C ASP A 601 13.96 5.86 -7.64
N ASN A 602 13.92 4.52 -7.54
CA ASN A 602 14.55 3.64 -8.50
C ASN A 602 13.66 3.51 -9.75
N MET A 603 14.09 4.15 -10.84
CA MET A 603 13.35 4.20 -12.09
C MET A 603 13.32 2.86 -12.85
N ALA A 604 14.14 1.88 -12.46
CA ALA A 604 14.09 0.53 -13.03
C ALA A 604 12.97 -0.34 -12.43
N LEU A 605 12.34 0.11 -11.32
CA LEU A 605 11.34 -0.67 -10.59
C LEU A 605 9.92 -0.12 -10.76
N GLY A 606 8.94 -1.00 -10.54
CA GLY A 606 7.52 -0.67 -10.58
C GLY A 606 6.89 -0.68 -11.98
N TRP A 607 7.52 -1.30 -12.97
CA TRP A 607 6.96 -1.37 -14.33
C TRP A 607 6.06 -2.59 -14.52
N VAL A 608 4.96 -2.40 -15.25
CA VAL A 608 3.98 -3.45 -15.59
C VAL A 608 3.54 -3.28 -17.04
N SER A 609 3.36 -4.40 -17.76
CA SER A 609 2.92 -4.43 -19.16
C SER A 609 2.07 -5.68 -19.45
N LEU A 610 1.29 -5.65 -20.54
CA LEU A 610 0.54 -6.81 -21.06
C LEU A 610 1.25 -7.50 -22.23
N GLU A 611 2.15 -6.79 -22.90
CA GLU A 611 2.99 -7.28 -23.98
C GLU A 611 4.45 -7.02 -23.64
N THR A 612 5.31 -8.00 -23.91
CA THR A 612 6.75 -7.87 -23.77
C THR A 612 7.31 -7.18 -25.00
N ASN A 613 7.76 -5.94 -24.85
CA ASN A 613 8.44 -5.14 -25.88
C ASN A 613 9.93 -5.01 -25.51
N GLU A 614 10.81 -4.63 -26.44
CA GLU A 614 12.25 -4.45 -26.12
C GLU A 614 12.48 -3.55 -24.88
N THR A 615 11.73 -2.46 -24.77
CA THR A 615 11.75 -1.58 -23.59
C THR A 615 10.34 -1.15 -23.22
N TYR A 616 10.15 -0.80 -21.94
CA TYR A 616 8.90 -0.22 -21.49
C TYR A 616 8.64 1.11 -22.18
N PHE A 617 7.39 1.36 -22.56
CA PHE A 617 7.00 2.59 -23.24
C PHE A 617 7.33 3.84 -22.41
N GLY A 618 8.10 4.76 -22.99
CA GLY A 618 8.46 6.04 -22.36
C GLY A 618 9.47 5.95 -21.20
N SER A 619 10.12 4.79 -21.00
CA SER A 619 10.96 4.50 -19.83
C SER A 619 12.41 5.00 -19.86
N ASP A 620 12.84 5.70 -20.91
CA ASP A 620 14.26 6.02 -21.17
C ASP A 620 15.16 4.76 -21.23
N SER A 621 14.66 3.68 -21.85
CA SER A 621 15.36 2.41 -22.13
C SER A 621 15.43 1.41 -20.97
N VAL A 622 14.43 1.40 -20.08
CA VAL A 622 14.26 0.28 -19.13
C VAL A 622 13.76 -0.93 -19.92
N THR A 623 14.54 -2.01 -19.93
CA THR A 623 14.17 -3.28 -20.57
C THR A 623 12.92 -3.88 -19.90
N THR A 624 12.13 -4.64 -20.65
CA THR A 624 11.03 -5.44 -20.09
C THR A 624 11.49 -6.78 -19.51
N GLY A 625 12.79 -7.07 -19.57
CA GLY A 625 13.42 -8.27 -19.04
C GLY A 625 14.36 -8.91 -20.06
N ASP A 626 14.68 -10.16 -19.81
CA ASP A 626 15.52 -10.97 -20.67
C ASP A 626 14.75 -11.59 -21.85
N TYR A 627 15.41 -11.72 -23.00
CA TYR A 627 14.77 -12.28 -24.19
C TYR A 627 14.48 -13.78 -24.03
N ASP A 628 13.33 -14.21 -24.57
CA ASP A 628 12.97 -15.62 -24.61
C ASP A 628 13.97 -16.38 -25.49
N VAL A 629 14.32 -17.60 -25.07
CA VAL A 629 15.16 -18.52 -25.83
C VAL A 629 14.41 -19.81 -26.05
N TYR A 630 14.43 -20.29 -27.28
CA TYR A 630 13.74 -21.52 -27.69
C TYR A 630 14.74 -22.54 -28.21
N VAL A 631 14.52 -23.80 -27.85
CA VAL A 631 15.12 -24.96 -28.51
C VAL A 631 14.01 -25.66 -29.30
N ALA A 632 14.23 -25.90 -30.58
CA ALA A 632 13.27 -26.57 -31.46
C ALA A 632 13.93 -27.70 -32.24
N SER A 633 13.16 -28.74 -32.56
CA SER A 633 13.61 -29.84 -33.41
C SER A 633 13.68 -29.40 -34.88
N THR A 634 14.71 -29.83 -35.59
CA THR A 634 14.93 -29.54 -37.02
C THR A 634 14.78 -30.78 -37.89
N GLU A 635 14.57 -31.97 -37.33
CA GLU A 635 14.43 -33.22 -38.07
C GLU A 635 13.40 -34.17 -37.45
N GLY A 636 13.08 -35.27 -38.14
CA GLY A 636 12.23 -36.33 -37.60
C GLY A 636 10.74 -35.99 -37.51
N ASP A 637 10.02 -36.74 -36.66
CA ASP A 637 8.55 -36.65 -36.51
C ASP A 637 8.11 -35.41 -35.70
N ASP A 638 9.02 -34.78 -34.97
CA ASP A 638 8.80 -33.58 -34.16
C ASP A 638 9.43 -32.31 -34.77
N MET A 639 9.87 -32.38 -36.03
CA MET A 639 10.43 -31.26 -36.77
C MET A 639 9.57 -30.00 -36.66
N GLY A 640 10.20 -28.88 -36.35
CA GLY A 640 9.55 -27.59 -36.14
C GLY A 640 8.76 -27.49 -34.84
N GLN A 641 8.74 -28.51 -33.97
CA GLN A 641 8.13 -28.42 -32.64
C GLN A 641 9.13 -27.90 -31.61
N ARG A 642 8.60 -27.21 -30.59
CA ARG A 642 9.41 -26.72 -29.47
C ARG A 642 9.81 -27.87 -28.55
N LEU A 643 11.04 -27.86 -28.08
CA LEU A 643 11.60 -28.82 -27.13
C LEU A 643 11.74 -28.17 -25.75
N LEU A 644 12.38 -27.00 -25.68
CA LEU A 644 12.63 -26.27 -24.44
C LEU A 644 12.37 -24.76 -24.62
N GLN A 645 12.08 -24.09 -23.52
CA GLN A 645 12.06 -22.63 -23.42
C GLN A 645 12.90 -22.18 -22.22
N GLY A 646 13.68 -21.12 -22.40
CA GLY A 646 14.49 -20.47 -21.38
C GLY A 646 14.66 -18.98 -21.70
N TYR A 647 15.73 -18.39 -21.18
CA TYR A 647 16.05 -16.97 -21.34
C TYR A 647 17.53 -16.77 -21.62
N ILE A 648 17.88 -15.62 -22.19
CA ILE A 648 19.25 -15.12 -22.32
C ILE A 648 19.38 -13.81 -21.55
N ASN A 649 20.43 -13.65 -20.75
CA ASN A 649 20.73 -12.36 -20.09
C ASN A 649 21.09 -11.30 -21.13
N SER A 650 20.08 -10.64 -21.68
CA SER A 650 20.20 -9.69 -22.79
C SER A 650 20.42 -8.27 -22.32
N ASP A 651 20.05 -7.95 -21.07
CA ASP A 651 20.18 -6.59 -20.53
C ASP A 651 21.54 -6.33 -19.86
N GLY A 652 22.31 -7.39 -19.59
CA GLY A 652 23.65 -7.32 -19.00
C GLY A 652 23.66 -6.75 -17.59
N ASN A 653 22.54 -6.82 -16.86
CA ASN A 653 22.41 -6.26 -15.51
C ASN A 653 23.24 -7.01 -14.44
N GLY A 654 23.85 -8.14 -14.82
CA GLY A 654 24.69 -9.00 -13.98
C GLY A 654 23.94 -10.08 -13.21
N PHE A 655 22.63 -10.19 -13.41
CA PHE A 655 21.72 -11.10 -12.73
C PHE A 655 20.75 -11.75 -13.73
N CYS A 656 20.34 -12.98 -13.43
CA CYS A 656 19.24 -13.65 -14.12
C CYS A 656 18.00 -13.49 -13.22
N ASP A 657 16.80 -13.51 -13.79
CA ASP A 657 15.55 -13.48 -13.00
C ASP A 657 15.41 -14.69 -12.06
N PHE A 658 15.89 -15.85 -12.52
CA PHE A 658 16.05 -17.07 -11.74
C PHE A 658 17.14 -17.94 -12.36
N LYS A 659 17.63 -18.94 -11.62
CA LYS A 659 18.46 -20.01 -12.20
C LYS A 659 17.91 -21.37 -11.81
N LEU A 660 18.07 -22.33 -12.72
CA LEU A 660 17.75 -23.73 -12.47
C LEU A 660 19.05 -24.54 -12.41
N ASN A 661 19.10 -25.49 -11.48
CA ASN A 661 20.12 -26.52 -11.45
C ASN A 661 19.88 -27.52 -12.60
N SER A 662 20.85 -28.38 -12.87
CA SER A 662 20.75 -29.41 -13.92
C SER A 662 19.63 -30.44 -13.70
N ASP A 663 19.10 -30.54 -12.48
CA ASP A 663 17.96 -31.39 -12.12
C ASP A 663 16.61 -30.64 -12.18
N GLY A 664 16.60 -29.39 -12.64
CA GLY A 664 15.40 -28.57 -12.81
C GLY A 664 14.91 -27.89 -11.53
N THR A 665 15.58 -28.06 -10.39
CA THR A 665 15.25 -27.31 -9.17
C THR A 665 15.77 -25.89 -9.26
N MET A 666 15.16 -24.97 -8.51
CA MET A 666 15.69 -23.61 -8.37
C MET A 666 17.10 -23.66 -7.77
N ALA A 667 18.03 -22.89 -8.35
CA ALA A 667 19.36 -22.70 -7.82
C ALA A 667 19.30 -21.85 -6.54
N ASP A 668 20.38 -21.86 -5.75
CA ASP A 668 20.48 -20.96 -4.60
C ASP A 668 20.82 -19.54 -5.08
N ALA A 669 20.05 -18.56 -4.62
CA ALA A 669 20.38 -17.15 -4.79
C ALA A 669 21.63 -16.78 -3.96
N ASP A 670 22.27 -15.67 -4.30
CA ASP A 670 23.40 -15.15 -3.55
C ASP A 670 22.98 -14.50 -2.22
N SER A 671 23.93 -13.90 -1.50
CA SER A 671 23.64 -13.27 -0.20
C SER A 671 22.68 -12.08 -0.26
N SER A 672 22.45 -11.52 -1.44
CA SER A 672 21.48 -10.46 -1.72
C SER A 672 20.13 -11.00 -2.19
N GLY A 673 19.98 -12.32 -2.35
CA GLY A 673 18.77 -12.93 -2.90
C GLY A 673 18.66 -12.82 -4.42
N MET A 674 19.74 -12.49 -5.12
CA MET A 674 19.78 -12.39 -6.59
C MET A 674 20.53 -13.57 -7.21
N TYR A 675 20.37 -13.82 -8.51
CA TYR A 675 21.04 -14.92 -9.22
C TYR A 675 22.15 -14.38 -10.14
N PRO A 676 23.44 -14.42 -9.75
CA PRO A 676 24.53 -13.87 -10.55
C PRO A 676 24.59 -14.52 -11.94
N CYS A 677 24.69 -13.70 -12.98
CA CYS A 677 24.50 -14.11 -14.37
C CYS A 677 25.37 -13.25 -15.30
N GLU A 678 26.13 -13.87 -16.20
CA GLU A 678 26.94 -13.13 -17.17
C GLU A 678 26.08 -12.60 -18.34
N GLU A 679 26.45 -11.47 -18.94
CA GLU A 679 25.81 -10.97 -20.16
C GLU A 679 25.88 -12.05 -21.26
N GLY A 680 24.74 -12.36 -21.86
CA GLY A 680 24.58 -13.43 -22.85
C GLY A 680 24.51 -14.85 -22.27
N GLU A 681 24.51 -15.02 -20.94
CA GLU A 681 24.34 -16.33 -20.32
C GLU A 681 22.92 -16.86 -20.56
N LEU A 682 22.82 -18.11 -21.02
CA LEU A 682 21.56 -18.83 -21.17
C LEU A 682 21.12 -19.47 -19.85
N TYR A 683 19.86 -19.33 -19.50
CA TYR A 683 19.35 -19.83 -18.23
C TYR A 683 17.87 -20.24 -18.28
N GLY A 684 17.42 -20.91 -17.21
CA GLY A 684 16.00 -21.15 -16.97
C GLY A 684 15.32 -22.18 -17.89
N PHE A 685 16.08 -22.95 -18.69
CA PHE A 685 15.51 -23.92 -19.62
C PHE A 685 14.59 -24.94 -18.96
N THR A 686 13.41 -25.12 -19.55
CA THR A 686 12.36 -26.02 -19.07
C THR A 686 11.51 -26.54 -20.23
N GLU A 687 10.93 -27.72 -20.06
CA GLU A 687 9.92 -28.29 -20.98
C GLU A 687 8.53 -27.68 -20.76
N HIS A 688 8.38 -26.80 -19.77
CA HIS A 688 7.13 -26.14 -19.41
C HIS A 688 7.13 -24.65 -19.78
N LEU A 689 5.95 -24.01 -19.77
CA LEU A 689 5.88 -22.55 -19.73
C LEU A 689 6.70 -22.07 -18.52
N PRO A 690 7.63 -21.13 -18.66
CA PRO A 690 8.54 -20.76 -17.57
C PRO A 690 7.82 -20.35 -16.26
N TRP A 691 6.72 -19.61 -16.37
CA TRP A 691 5.89 -19.21 -15.23
C TRP A 691 4.98 -20.33 -14.67
N ARG A 692 4.88 -21.48 -15.34
CA ARG A 692 4.17 -22.70 -14.91
C ARG A 692 5.12 -23.89 -14.68
N ALA A 693 6.42 -23.66 -14.69
CA ALA A 693 7.41 -24.71 -14.50
C ALA A 693 7.38 -25.24 -13.06
N PRO A 694 7.89 -26.46 -12.79
CA PRO A 694 7.82 -27.08 -11.46
C PRO A 694 8.36 -26.19 -10.32
N HIS A 695 9.40 -25.41 -10.56
CA HIS A 695 9.94 -24.49 -9.54
C HIS A 695 8.92 -23.42 -9.11
N ARG A 696 8.03 -22.96 -10.01
CA ARG A 696 6.95 -22.00 -9.69
C ARG A 696 5.84 -22.65 -8.87
N GLU A 697 5.54 -23.92 -9.14
CA GLU A 697 4.62 -24.70 -8.31
C GLU A 697 5.17 -24.82 -6.88
N THR A 698 6.46 -25.12 -6.72
CA THR A 698 7.11 -25.17 -5.40
C THR A 698 7.14 -23.80 -4.70
N SER A 699 7.49 -22.72 -5.42
CA SER A 699 7.47 -21.35 -4.89
C SER A 699 6.11 -20.89 -4.38
N THR A 700 5.03 -21.45 -4.94
CA THR A 700 3.64 -21.18 -4.56
C THR A 700 3.05 -22.25 -3.64
N LEU A 701 3.90 -23.13 -3.08
CA LEU A 701 3.52 -24.17 -2.13
C LEU A 701 2.53 -25.21 -2.72
N GLY A 702 2.60 -25.46 -4.03
CA GLY A 702 1.75 -26.44 -4.72
C GLY A 702 0.35 -25.94 -5.06
N LEU A 703 0.15 -24.62 -5.06
CA LEU A 703 -1.17 -24.01 -5.25
C LEU A 703 -1.38 -23.47 -6.66
N LEU A 704 -0.31 -23.26 -7.44
CA LEU A 704 -0.38 -22.55 -8.72
C LEU A 704 -1.27 -23.27 -9.74
N SER A 705 -1.06 -24.56 -9.97
CA SER A 705 -1.84 -25.27 -10.99
C SER A 705 -3.33 -25.34 -10.65
N ALA A 706 -3.67 -25.52 -9.38
CA ALA A 706 -5.05 -25.46 -8.90
C ALA A 706 -5.64 -24.06 -9.03
N HIS A 707 -4.85 -23.02 -8.77
CA HIS A 707 -5.26 -21.62 -8.88
C HIS A 707 -5.49 -21.20 -10.34
N VAL A 708 -4.67 -21.68 -11.28
CA VAL A 708 -4.86 -21.40 -12.71
C VAL A 708 -6.09 -22.11 -13.27
N GLY A 709 -6.32 -23.36 -12.86
CA GLY A 709 -7.44 -24.20 -13.33
C GLY A 709 -7.13 -25.05 -14.57
N ASN A 710 -6.03 -24.77 -15.28
CA ASN A 710 -5.56 -25.54 -16.45
C ASN A 710 -4.24 -26.24 -16.13
N GLU A 711 -4.24 -27.58 -16.17
CA GLU A 711 -3.07 -28.41 -15.88
C GLU A 711 -2.06 -28.51 -17.05
N ASN A 712 -2.40 -28.02 -18.24
CA ASN A 712 -1.49 -28.05 -19.39
C ASN A 712 -0.40 -27.00 -19.24
N THR A 713 0.82 -27.46 -18.96
CA THR A 713 1.99 -26.59 -18.76
C THR A 713 3.12 -26.85 -19.74
N VAL A 714 3.14 -28.00 -20.41
CA VAL A 714 4.26 -28.48 -21.22
C VAL A 714 4.30 -27.77 -22.58
N VAL A 715 5.40 -27.07 -22.87
CA VAL A 715 5.70 -26.46 -24.19
C VAL A 715 6.39 -27.45 -25.13
N ALA A 716 7.01 -28.51 -24.59
CA ALA A 716 7.60 -29.56 -25.40
C ALA A 716 6.52 -30.22 -26.29
N GLY A 717 6.81 -30.31 -27.60
CA GLY A 717 5.89 -30.78 -28.63
C GLY A 717 4.84 -29.75 -29.07
N ALA A 718 4.96 -28.49 -28.65
CA ALA A 718 4.11 -27.42 -29.17
C ALA A 718 4.47 -27.12 -30.64
N VAL A 719 3.45 -26.97 -31.47
CA VAL A 719 3.58 -26.66 -32.89
C VAL A 719 4.36 -25.35 -33.10
N GLY A 720 5.41 -25.39 -33.92
CA GLY A 720 6.13 -24.19 -34.37
C GLY A 720 5.99 -23.92 -35.86
N GLY A 721 5.49 -24.86 -36.68
CA GLY A 721 5.28 -24.66 -38.12
C GLY A 721 4.76 -25.89 -38.85
N VAL A 722 5.16 -27.08 -38.38
CA VAL A 722 4.71 -28.39 -38.84
C VAL A 722 3.87 -29.05 -37.76
N ALA A 723 2.71 -29.60 -38.15
CA ALA A 723 1.71 -30.16 -37.26
C ALA A 723 1.04 -31.37 -37.91
N ASP A 724 0.68 -32.37 -37.12
CA ASP A 724 -0.12 -33.48 -37.63
C ASP A 724 -1.53 -32.99 -38.01
N SER A 725 -1.91 -33.20 -39.26
CA SER A 725 -3.23 -32.87 -39.78
C SER A 725 -4.30 -33.83 -39.22
N ASP A 726 -4.00 -35.11 -39.06
CA ASP A 726 -5.00 -36.09 -38.63
C ASP A 726 -5.22 -36.08 -37.12
N ASP A 727 -4.15 -35.84 -36.34
CA ASP A 727 -4.16 -35.92 -34.88
C ASP A 727 -4.12 -34.55 -34.17
N PRO A 728 -4.64 -34.45 -32.94
CA PRO A 728 -4.45 -33.28 -32.07
C PRO A 728 -2.98 -32.94 -31.85
N PHE A 729 -2.66 -31.64 -31.79
CA PHE A 729 -1.33 -31.14 -31.44
C PHE A 729 -1.41 -30.00 -30.43
N ARG A 730 -0.31 -29.77 -29.70
CA ARG A 730 -0.23 -28.71 -28.68
C ARG A 730 0.03 -27.36 -29.33
N VAL A 731 -0.64 -26.34 -28.80
CA VAL A 731 -0.55 -24.96 -29.26
C VAL A 731 -0.19 -24.08 -28.07
N ASN A 732 0.87 -23.29 -28.22
CA ASN A 732 1.21 -22.25 -27.25
C ASN A 732 0.46 -20.96 -27.58
N LEU A 733 -0.47 -20.54 -26.73
CA LEU A 733 -1.26 -19.34 -26.92
C LEU A 733 -0.51 -18.10 -26.40
N VAL A 734 0.62 -17.76 -27.06
CA VAL A 734 1.44 -16.56 -26.79
C VAL A 734 1.98 -16.54 -25.34
N GLY A 735 2.35 -17.70 -24.82
CA GLY A 735 2.92 -17.86 -23.48
C GLY A 735 1.90 -17.72 -22.33
N TYR A 736 0.61 -17.51 -22.63
CA TYR A 736 -0.46 -17.39 -21.62
C TYR A 736 -1.11 -18.72 -21.25
N ALA A 737 -1.17 -19.68 -22.16
CA ALA A 737 -1.72 -21.00 -21.90
C ALA A 737 -1.24 -22.02 -22.93
N MET A 738 -1.12 -23.27 -22.49
CA MET A 738 -1.03 -24.41 -23.41
C MET A 738 -2.42 -25.01 -23.61
N ALA A 739 -2.72 -25.34 -24.87
CA ALA A 739 -3.96 -25.98 -25.26
C ALA A 739 -3.71 -27.04 -26.33
N GLU A 740 -4.62 -28.00 -26.47
CA GLU A 740 -4.62 -28.97 -27.57
C GLU A 740 -5.61 -28.56 -28.66
N SER A 741 -5.20 -28.77 -29.91
CA SER A 741 -6.07 -28.57 -31.07
C SER A 741 -7.04 -29.73 -31.23
N VAL A 742 -8.21 -29.45 -31.80
CA VAL A 742 -9.20 -30.48 -32.16
C VAL A 742 -9.30 -30.52 -33.69
N PRO A 743 -8.96 -31.66 -34.34
CA PRO A 743 -9.08 -31.79 -35.78
C PRO A 743 -10.55 -31.78 -36.20
N GLY A 744 -10.84 -30.99 -37.24
CA GLY A 744 -12.15 -30.81 -37.86
C GLY A 744 -12.24 -31.42 -39.25
N ASP A 745 -13.15 -30.87 -40.06
CA ASP A 745 -13.38 -31.31 -41.43
C ASP A 745 -12.29 -30.81 -42.39
N MET A 746 -12.19 -31.47 -43.56
CA MET A 746 -11.41 -30.97 -44.69
C MET A 746 -12.11 -29.79 -45.35
N GLU A 747 -11.36 -28.73 -45.65
CA GLU A 747 -11.84 -27.50 -46.28
C GLU A 747 -10.90 -27.01 -47.38
N THR A 748 -11.45 -26.44 -48.44
CA THR A 748 -10.65 -25.76 -49.47
C THR A 748 -10.37 -24.32 -49.05
N TYR A 749 -9.11 -23.99 -48.73
CA TYR A 749 -8.68 -22.62 -48.42
C TYR A 749 -7.68 -22.11 -49.46
N LYS A 750 -7.97 -20.95 -50.06
CA LYS A 750 -7.20 -20.36 -51.17
C LYS A 750 -6.87 -21.35 -52.33
N GLY A 751 -7.69 -22.37 -52.53
CA GLY A 751 -7.53 -23.37 -53.60
C GLY A 751 -6.73 -24.62 -53.22
N ILE A 752 -6.32 -24.75 -51.96
CA ILE A 752 -5.60 -25.92 -51.40
C ILE A 752 -6.54 -26.63 -50.42
N GLU A 753 -6.60 -27.96 -50.47
CA GLU A 753 -7.34 -28.77 -49.50
C GLU A 753 -6.55 -28.87 -48.20
N MET A 754 -7.13 -28.39 -47.10
CA MET A 754 -6.52 -28.38 -45.78
C MET A 754 -7.48 -28.94 -44.74
N ARG A 755 -6.97 -29.43 -43.63
CA ARG A 755 -7.79 -29.78 -42.48
C ARG A 755 -7.86 -28.61 -41.50
N ALA A 756 -9.07 -28.27 -41.08
CA ALA A 756 -9.26 -27.29 -40.03
C ALA A 756 -8.96 -27.91 -38.66
N HIS A 757 -8.30 -27.15 -37.78
CA HIS A 757 -8.07 -27.48 -36.38
C HIS A 757 -8.54 -26.30 -35.53
N THR A 758 -9.30 -26.59 -34.50
CA THR A 758 -9.82 -25.57 -33.60
C THR A 758 -9.25 -25.72 -32.20
N VAL A 759 -8.86 -24.60 -31.58
CA VAL A 759 -8.59 -24.51 -30.14
C VAL A 759 -9.66 -23.60 -29.53
N ASN A 760 -10.30 -24.06 -28.46
CA ASN A 760 -11.21 -23.24 -27.67
C ASN A 760 -10.82 -23.33 -26.20
N LEU A 761 -10.21 -22.26 -25.70
CA LEU A 761 -9.74 -22.15 -24.34
C LEU A 761 -10.78 -21.43 -23.48
N ASP A 762 -11.33 -22.16 -22.50
CA ASP A 762 -12.30 -21.61 -21.55
C ASP A 762 -11.60 -20.65 -20.57
N PRO A 763 -11.95 -19.35 -20.56
CA PRO A 763 -11.32 -18.39 -19.65
C PRO A 763 -11.54 -18.75 -18.18
N SER A 764 -12.66 -19.37 -17.81
CA SER A 764 -12.95 -19.70 -16.40
C SER A 764 -11.98 -20.72 -15.78
N GLN A 765 -11.17 -21.39 -16.59
CA GLN A 765 -10.16 -22.37 -16.18
C GLN A 765 -8.74 -21.92 -16.53
N ASN A 766 -8.52 -20.63 -16.79
CA ASN A 766 -7.22 -20.10 -17.22
C ASN A 766 -6.94 -18.75 -16.56
N GLN A 767 -6.83 -18.73 -15.23
CA GLN A 767 -6.39 -17.54 -14.50
C GLN A 767 -4.91 -17.28 -14.77
N ILE A 768 -4.55 -16.05 -15.13
CA ILE A 768 -3.17 -15.67 -15.52
C ILE A 768 -2.50 -14.73 -14.51
N GLN A 769 -3.08 -14.59 -13.31
CA GLN A 769 -2.55 -13.78 -12.22
C GLN A 769 -1.04 -13.99 -11.99
N ALA A 770 -0.62 -15.24 -11.81
CA ALA A 770 0.77 -15.59 -11.53
C ALA A 770 1.74 -15.19 -12.66
N LYS A 771 1.27 -15.12 -13.91
CA LYS A 771 2.09 -14.63 -15.02
C LYS A 771 2.30 -13.12 -14.94
N LEU A 772 1.27 -12.38 -14.53
CA LEU A 772 1.27 -10.91 -14.50
C LEU A 772 1.89 -10.35 -13.21
N ILE A 773 1.75 -11.05 -12.09
CA ILE A 773 2.41 -10.68 -10.82
C ILE A 773 3.88 -11.15 -10.84
N GLY A 774 4.13 -12.42 -11.17
CA GLY A 774 5.47 -12.96 -11.38
C GLY A 774 6.37 -12.98 -10.13
N SER A 775 5.81 -12.91 -8.92
CA SER A 775 6.59 -12.68 -7.68
C SER A 775 7.40 -13.89 -7.20
N ALA A 776 7.16 -15.08 -7.78
CA ALA A 776 7.78 -16.33 -7.35
C ALA A 776 7.49 -16.67 -5.88
N SER A 777 6.26 -16.39 -5.42
CA SER A 777 5.84 -16.62 -4.04
C SER A 777 4.34 -16.86 -3.96
N PHE A 778 3.80 -17.13 -2.77
CA PHE A 778 2.36 -17.31 -2.56
C PHE A 778 1.50 -16.11 -3.02
N VAL A 779 2.10 -14.93 -3.21
CA VAL A 779 1.42 -13.73 -3.74
C VAL A 779 0.84 -14.00 -5.13
N ASP A 780 1.51 -14.82 -5.95
CA ASP A 780 1.05 -15.23 -7.28
C ASP A 780 -0.28 -16.00 -7.26
N VAL A 781 -0.66 -16.56 -6.10
CA VAL A 781 -1.89 -17.36 -5.91
C VAL A 781 -2.86 -16.76 -4.88
N LEU A 782 -2.66 -15.49 -4.49
CA LEU A 782 -3.59 -14.78 -3.61
C LEU A 782 -4.98 -14.66 -4.27
N PRO A 783 -6.05 -15.14 -3.61
CA PRO A 783 -7.38 -15.12 -4.20
C PRO A 783 -7.87 -13.73 -4.60
N GLY A 784 -8.06 -13.50 -5.90
CA GLY A 784 -8.60 -12.24 -6.44
C GLY A 784 -7.66 -11.03 -6.32
N ALA A 785 -6.35 -11.26 -6.13
CA ALA A 785 -5.35 -10.19 -6.17
C ALA A 785 -5.27 -9.55 -7.56
N LEU A 786 -5.30 -10.37 -8.62
CA LEU A 786 -5.40 -9.94 -10.01
C LEU A 786 -6.35 -10.90 -10.75
N PRO A 787 -7.66 -10.62 -10.76
CA PRO A 787 -8.68 -11.55 -11.26
C PRO A 787 -8.79 -11.51 -12.81
N VAL A 788 -7.65 -11.68 -13.49
CA VAL A 788 -7.56 -11.74 -14.96
C VAL A 788 -7.50 -13.19 -15.43
N TYR A 789 -8.36 -13.50 -16.39
CA TYR A 789 -8.51 -14.81 -16.99
C TYR A 789 -8.30 -14.73 -18.49
N PHE A 790 -7.69 -15.75 -19.09
CA PHE A 790 -7.36 -15.77 -20.51
C PHE A 790 -8.21 -16.77 -21.27
N GLY A 791 -8.98 -16.28 -22.23
CA GLY A 791 -9.72 -17.08 -23.20
C GLY A 791 -9.13 -16.95 -24.60
N SER A 792 -9.27 -17.98 -25.42
CA SER A 792 -8.78 -17.94 -26.80
C SER A 792 -9.55 -18.88 -27.71
N ASN A 793 -9.85 -18.41 -28.92
CA ASN A 793 -10.40 -19.22 -30.00
C ASN A 793 -9.44 -19.17 -31.19
N VAL A 794 -8.87 -20.31 -31.57
CA VAL A 794 -7.93 -20.43 -32.68
C VAL A 794 -8.49 -21.34 -33.76
N ASP A 795 -8.35 -20.92 -35.02
CA ASP A 795 -8.56 -21.72 -36.23
C ASP A 795 -7.21 -21.87 -36.94
N ILE A 796 -6.78 -23.11 -37.15
CA ILE A 796 -5.52 -23.47 -37.80
C ILE A 796 -5.85 -24.38 -38.99
N LYS A 797 -5.22 -24.15 -40.14
CA LYS A 797 -5.42 -24.99 -41.33
C LYS A 797 -4.13 -25.67 -41.72
N VAL A 798 -4.13 -27.00 -41.62
CA VAL A 798 -2.99 -27.87 -41.85
C VAL A 798 -3.15 -28.57 -43.20
N GLU A 799 -2.14 -28.50 -44.05
CA GLU A 799 -2.16 -29.23 -45.32
C GLU A 799 -1.75 -30.70 -45.11
N PRO A 800 -2.58 -31.70 -45.47
CA PRO A 800 -2.33 -33.09 -45.09
C PRO A 800 -1.15 -33.79 -45.77
N VAL A 801 -0.60 -33.26 -46.87
CA VAL A 801 0.57 -33.85 -47.52
C VAL A 801 1.84 -33.38 -46.84
N THR A 802 2.01 -32.07 -46.67
CA THR A 802 3.21 -31.46 -46.11
C THR A 802 3.20 -31.39 -44.60
N GLN A 803 2.04 -31.55 -43.97
CA GLN A 803 1.84 -31.35 -42.53
C GLN A 803 2.17 -29.92 -42.07
N VAL A 804 2.29 -28.97 -42.99
CA VAL A 804 2.54 -27.55 -42.66
C VAL A 804 1.21 -26.89 -42.34
N ALA A 805 1.13 -26.14 -41.24
CA ALA A 805 -0.01 -25.25 -41.08
C ALA A 805 0.20 -23.95 -41.85
N MET A 806 -0.67 -23.74 -42.83
CA MET A 806 -0.56 -22.67 -43.82
C MET A 806 -1.42 -21.45 -43.49
N TYR A 807 -2.26 -21.57 -42.46
CA TYR A 807 -3.11 -20.49 -42.00
C TYR A 807 -3.40 -20.66 -40.52
N GLY A 808 -3.30 -19.56 -39.78
CA GLY A 808 -3.78 -19.42 -38.42
C GLY A 808 -4.62 -18.15 -38.32
N LYS A 809 -5.68 -18.21 -37.51
CA LYS A 809 -6.40 -17.04 -37.02
C LYS A 809 -6.76 -17.29 -35.58
N SER A 810 -6.51 -16.32 -34.71
CA SER A 810 -7.00 -16.36 -33.34
C SER A 810 -7.92 -15.18 -33.04
N VAL A 811 -8.67 -15.32 -31.97
CA VAL A 811 -9.24 -14.25 -31.18
C VAL A 811 -9.01 -14.63 -29.72
N SER A 812 -8.07 -13.95 -29.08
CA SER A 812 -7.85 -14.06 -27.64
C SER A 812 -8.66 -13.01 -26.88
N MET A 813 -8.83 -13.19 -25.58
CA MET A 813 -9.62 -12.29 -24.74
C MET A 813 -9.15 -12.40 -23.28
N PHE A 814 -8.91 -11.25 -22.66
CA PHE A 814 -8.73 -11.18 -21.22
C PHE A 814 -10.08 -10.88 -20.57
N HIS A 815 -10.46 -11.67 -19.58
CA HIS A 815 -11.70 -11.49 -18.82
C HIS A 815 -11.34 -11.02 -17.42
N LEU A 816 -12.06 -10.01 -16.93
CA LEU A 816 -11.90 -9.45 -15.60
C LEU A 816 -13.09 -9.87 -14.74
N ASP A 817 -12.81 -10.49 -13.60
CA ASP A 817 -13.83 -10.73 -12.59
C ASP A 817 -13.91 -9.55 -11.60
N LEU A 818 -15.05 -8.83 -11.66
CA LEU A 818 -15.28 -7.60 -10.91
C LEU A 818 -15.94 -7.83 -9.55
N ARG A 819 -16.14 -9.08 -9.13
CA ARG A 819 -16.78 -9.40 -7.85
C ARG A 819 -15.89 -9.07 -6.63
N GLY A 820 -14.60 -8.83 -6.85
CA GLY A 820 -13.63 -8.40 -5.84
C GLY A 820 -12.71 -9.51 -5.33
N PRO A 821 -11.79 -9.17 -4.40
CA PRO A 821 -10.87 -10.12 -3.76
C PRO A 821 -11.57 -11.31 -3.11
N GLY A 822 -10.92 -12.47 -3.07
CA GLY A 822 -11.48 -13.71 -2.49
C GLY A 822 -12.38 -14.53 -3.42
N MET A 823 -12.74 -13.99 -4.59
CA MET A 823 -13.59 -14.68 -5.55
C MET A 823 -12.77 -15.53 -6.54
N LEU A 824 -12.85 -16.86 -6.43
CA LEU A 824 -12.03 -17.82 -7.20
C LEU A 824 -12.78 -18.60 -8.29
N ASN A 825 -14.11 -18.47 -8.36
CA ASN A 825 -14.94 -19.24 -9.28
C ASN A 825 -15.71 -18.30 -10.19
N PRO A 826 -15.13 -17.78 -11.27
CA PRO A 826 -15.76 -16.78 -12.11
C PRO A 826 -16.98 -17.36 -12.82
N GLU A 827 -18.06 -16.57 -12.90
CA GLU A 827 -19.15 -16.86 -13.82
C GLU A 827 -18.85 -16.12 -15.13
N MET A 828 -18.28 -16.85 -16.09
CA MET A 828 -18.01 -16.32 -17.44
C MET A 828 -19.26 -16.54 -18.29
N GLY A 829 -19.85 -15.43 -18.77
CA GLY A 829 -21.10 -15.41 -19.54
C GLY A 829 -20.89 -15.12 -21.01
#